data_AF-A0A4Q3VT87-F1
#
_entry.id   AF-A0A4Q3VT87-F1
#
_cell.length_a   1.000
_cell.length_b   1.000
_cell.length_c   1.000
_cell.angle_alpha   90.00
_cell.angle_beta   90.00
_cell.angle_gamma   90.00
#
_symmetry.space_group_name_H-M   'P 1'
#
loop_
_entity.id
_entity.type
_entity.pdbx_description
1 polymer ?
#
loop_
_entity_poly.entity_id
_entity_poly.type
_entity_poly.pdbx_seq_one_letter_code
_entity_poly.pdbx_strand_id
1 'polypeptide(L)'
;MNWTVDYGSGPEPCIVPHAWHLDADVRWEGPAVYRTNVEKGVYRFHGVSYRAEIEFDGKPLLTHDGIWDAFDVTVPHAGELTVRVTKNGGETFPVREVASGFLPYVYHTFGGIFRDVEENPSGLLEPPATAFAGSLPFIRGILGWGWYPKIGRPDPDEATIRQEIEAVRDRGFNLVKFCLWLPPHRYLDLLREYGMLGWIELPVWAPAPDRLRAIGEEIGRIVRQYRRHADVVPLWTVGCELGHGVPAEWRERMVAMVKAETGALVKDNSGGSEMYGGDLREYGDFHDFHPYCDTPFYPSVLDSLQNGPREDRPIFLGEFNDIDVHRDFLRLKSERPYWTRTEPALNDRGVRWQYDLPGLLDEQGDGIWKGLFDAGRSLRLEKSTEQKALFMRKFVHEQVRMKEDFRGYVVTGLRDTPISTAGILRDDNHPRFKKSAFAWNEEECLFLIPWRRPSWIHGGNRSAWMDPFNHFEGDLRIQLGSTLERPWRVFGFLHPPEGESLAVREAFVQVDDAKPGEYRLTAKMTLSTGGAAGNSWRMRVWPKPPLHATLLTDPAGLLEGLPLVPEGPTLAIGRDVGASVTILTDEGTLPRPFWREAGYEFSVEPWLAPFAENWEALLAISPDRVLVPKTVGEAEVLIRRIDTRTYEESAVLIQRRDGSLVTTLRPFGGLGCQPVGVQNNPVGWNLLWALLHRSEDREV
;
A
#
# COMPACT_ATOMS: atom_id res chain seq x y z
N MET A 1 3.33 17.38 37.10
CA MET A 1 4.62 16.98 37.71
C MET A 1 5.74 17.75 37.03
N ASN A 2 6.74 18.21 37.78
CA ASN A 2 7.88 18.96 37.24
C ASN A 2 9.04 18.00 37.00
N TRP A 3 9.12 17.46 35.78
CA TRP A 3 10.14 16.50 35.40
C TRP A 3 11.44 17.19 34.98
N THR A 4 12.55 16.52 35.23
CA THR A 4 13.85 16.79 34.61
C THR A 4 14.36 15.53 33.91
N VAL A 5 15.19 15.69 32.89
CA VAL A 5 15.88 14.61 32.17
C VAL A 5 17.38 14.92 32.10
N ASP A 6 18.22 13.90 32.27
CA ASP A 6 19.68 14.02 32.16
C ASP A 6 20.21 12.98 31.17
N TYR A 7 20.88 13.46 30.11
CA TYR A 7 21.51 12.65 29.06
C TYR A 7 23.01 12.40 29.30
N GLY A 8 23.54 12.84 30.45
CA GLY A 8 24.96 12.79 30.83
C GLY A 8 25.62 14.16 30.94
N SER A 9 24.93 15.24 30.56
CA SER A 9 25.37 16.64 30.65
C SER A 9 24.80 17.39 31.86
N GLY A 10 23.95 16.75 32.66
CA GLY A 10 23.24 17.34 33.79
C GLY A 10 21.72 17.41 33.56
N PRO A 11 20.91 17.59 34.63
CA PRO A 11 19.46 17.58 34.54
C PRO A 11 18.91 18.86 33.91
N GLU A 12 18.02 18.69 32.93
CA GLU A 12 17.30 19.76 32.22
C GLU A 12 15.79 19.60 32.42
N PRO A 13 15.01 20.68 32.58
CA PRO A 13 13.55 20.58 32.66
C PRO A 13 12.95 19.94 31.41
N CYS A 14 12.00 19.02 31.59
CA CYS A 14 11.28 18.40 30.48
C CYS A 14 9.78 18.25 30.78
N ILE A 15 8.99 18.08 29.72
CA ILE A 15 7.55 17.82 29.83
C ILE A 15 7.32 16.37 29.44
N VAL A 16 6.67 15.61 30.32
CA VAL A 16 6.20 14.25 30.05
C VAL A 16 4.73 14.34 29.62
N PRO A 17 4.31 13.72 28.48
CA PRO A 17 5.04 12.77 27.64
C PRO A 17 6.28 13.32 26.93
N HIS A 18 7.38 12.58 27.01
CA HIS A 18 8.70 12.98 26.51
C HIS A 18 9.38 11.85 25.71
N ALA A 19 9.87 12.15 24.51
CA ALA A 19 10.78 11.26 23.80
C ALA A 19 12.04 12.00 23.38
N TRP A 20 13.20 11.33 23.36
CA TRP A 20 14.53 11.93 23.16
C TRP A 20 14.78 12.56 21.78
N HIS A 21 13.74 12.62 20.93
CA HIS A 21 13.68 13.20 19.59
C HIS A 21 15.03 13.68 19.01
N LEU A 22 15.31 14.98 19.05
CA LEU A 22 16.58 15.58 18.66
C LEU A 22 17.49 15.93 19.85
N ASP A 23 17.10 15.51 21.06
CA ASP A 23 17.77 15.86 22.31
C ASP A 23 19.05 15.01 22.53
N ALA A 24 19.11 13.83 21.90
CA ALA A 24 20.24 12.92 21.96
C ALA A 24 20.55 12.32 20.59
N ASP A 25 21.78 11.81 20.42
CA ASP A 25 22.15 11.03 19.23
C ASP A 25 21.20 9.83 19.09
N VAL A 26 20.58 9.66 17.93
CA VAL A 26 19.61 8.58 17.69
C VAL A 26 20.21 7.18 17.87
N ARG A 27 21.54 7.03 17.91
CA ARG A 27 22.22 5.75 18.17
C ARG A 27 22.46 5.49 19.66
N TRP A 28 22.35 6.51 20.51
CA TRP A 28 22.59 6.39 21.94
C TRP A 28 21.42 5.66 22.62
N GLU A 29 21.73 4.59 23.35
CA GLU A 29 20.71 3.74 23.99
C GLU A 29 20.22 4.25 25.34
N GLY A 30 20.94 5.18 25.96
CA GLY A 30 20.74 5.56 27.35
C GLY A 30 21.83 5.03 28.30
N PRO A 31 21.58 5.01 29.61
CA PRO A 31 20.32 5.43 30.24
C PRO A 31 20.16 6.96 30.27
N ALA A 32 18.99 7.46 29.89
CA ALA A 32 18.57 8.83 30.26
C ALA A 32 17.93 8.79 31.66
N VAL A 33 18.23 9.77 32.51
CA VAL A 33 17.76 9.79 33.89
C VAL A 33 16.69 10.85 34.09
N TYR A 34 15.44 10.42 34.27
CA TYR A 34 14.32 11.28 34.60
C TYR A 34 14.15 11.42 36.11
N ARG A 35 13.82 12.62 36.59
CA ARG A 35 13.51 12.87 38.02
C ARG A 35 12.31 13.79 38.19
N THR A 36 11.48 13.51 39.18
CA THR A 36 10.43 14.42 39.67
C THR A 36 10.19 14.18 41.16
N ASN A 37 9.66 15.20 41.83
CA ASN A 37 9.06 15.01 43.15
C ASN A 37 7.61 14.56 43.00
N VAL A 38 7.20 13.62 43.85
CA VAL A 38 5.88 13.00 43.86
C VAL A 38 5.32 12.96 45.28
N GLU A 39 4.00 12.99 45.39
CA GLU A 39 3.29 12.74 46.64
C GLU A 39 3.05 11.24 46.84
N LYS A 40 2.62 10.84 48.05
CA LYS A 40 2.18 9.47 48.32
C LYS A 40 1.03 9.08 47.38
N GLY A 41 1.17 7.97 46.65
CA GLY A 41 0.14 7.52 45.73
C GLY A 41 0.59 6.39 44.81
N VAL A 42 -0.22 6.12 43.80
CA VAL A 42 0.10 5.19 42.70
C VAL A 42 0.30 6.01 41.43
N TYR A 43 1.38 5.78 40.70
CA TYR A 43 1.70 6.46 39.45
C TYR A 43 1.71 5.45 38.32
N ARG A 44 0.83 5.62 37.33
CA ARG A 44 0.77 4.76 36.15
C ARG A 44 1.58 5.37 35.02
N PHE A 45 2.58 4.65 34.56
CA PHE A 45 3.32 4.97 33.35
C PHE A 45 2.62 4.30 32.17
N HIS A 46 2.06 5.09 31.26
CA HIS A 46 1.29 4.55 30.11
C HIS A 46 2.18 4.04 28.96
N GLY A 47 3.48 4.31 29.01
CA GLY A 47 4.46 3.83 28.03
C GLY A 47 5.85 4.45 28.23
N VAL A 48 6.87 3.59 28.30
CA VAL A 48 8.29 3.97 28.39
C VAL A 48 9.07 3.16 27.37
N SER A 49 9.93 3.80 26.57
CA SER A 49 10.74 3.07 25.57
C SER A 49 12.18 2.95 26.04
N TYR A 50 12.71 1.77 26.41
CA TYR A 50 12.05 0.46 26.56
C TYR A 50 12.19 -0.05 28.00
N ARG A 51 13.41 -0.17 28.52
CA ARG A 51 13.64 -0.54 29.93
C ARG A 51 13.51 0.68 30.81
N ALA A 52 12.71 0.59 31.85
CA ALA A 52 12.56 1.58 32.90
C ALA A 52 13.02 1.00 34.24
N GLU A 53 14.11 1.51 34.79
CA GLU A 53 14.55 1.20 36.15
C GLU A 53 14.09 2.32 37.09
N ILE A 54 13.19 1.98 38.00
CA ILE A 54 12.54 2.93 38.89
C ILE A 54 13.22 2.90 40.25
N GLU A 55 13.65 4.07 40.72
CA GLU A 55 14.18 4.30 42.05
C GLU A 55 13.30 5.32 42.78
N PHE A 56 13.09 5.12 44.08
CA PHE A 56 12.39 6.07 44.94
C PHE A 56 13.27 6.40 46.15
N ASP A 57 13.52 7.69 46.39
CA ASP A 57 14.51 8.19 47.37
C ASP A 57 15.88 7.48 47.27
N GLY A 58 16.35 7.27 46.03
CA GLY A 58 17.63 6.63 45.72
C GLY A 58 17.68 5.11 45.98
N LYS A 59 16.54 4.46 46.23
CA LYS A 59 16.45 3.00 46.40
C LYS A 59 15.73 2.36 45.21
N PRO A 60 16.23 1.25 44.64
CA PRO A 60 15.53 0.52 43.59
C PRO A 60 14.14 0.07 44.06
N LEU A 61 13.13 0.31 43.22
CA LEU A 61 11.73 -0.01 43.49
C LEU A 61 11.21 -1.09 42.54
N LEU A 62 11.35 -0.90 41.23
CA LEU A 62 10.98 -1.88 40.21
C LEU A 62 11.75 -1.69 38.90
N THR A 63 11.77 -2.73 38.08
CA THR A 63 12.23 -2.66 36.69
C THR A 63 11.09 -3.09 35.77
N HIS A 64 10.85 -2.33 34.71
CA HIS A 64 9.87 -2.65 33.69
C HIS A 64 10.54 -2.75 32.31
N ASP A 65 10.14 -3.75 31.55
CA ASP A 65 10.60 -4.03 30.19
C ASP A 65 9.38 -4.10 29.27
N GLY A 66 9.18 -3.07 28.44
CA GLY A 66 8.05 -3.02 27.51
C GLY A 66 7.84 -1.61 26.95
N ILE A 67 7.59 -1.48 25.64
CA ILE A 67 7.27 -0.17 25.04
C ILE A 67 5.77 0.15 25.15
N TRP A 68 4.92 -0.86 24.98
CA TRP A 68 3.52 -0.67 24.61
C TRP A 68 2.53 -0.89 25.76
N ASP A 69 2.99 -1.55 26.83
CA ASP A 69 2.22 -1.80 28.02
C ASP A 69 2.54 -0.80 29.14
N ALA A 70 1.56 -0.61 30.01
CA ALA A 70 1.61 0.29 31.15
C ALA A 70 2.02 -0.47 32.42
N PHE A 71 2.51 0.26 33.42
CA PHE A 71 2.80 -0.30 34.74
C PHE A 71 2.57 0.73 35.85
N ASP A 72 2.25 0.23 37.04
CA ASP A 72 1.97 1.04 38.23
C ASP A 72 3.18 1.05 39.17
N VAL A 73 3.53 2.24 39.66
CA VAL A 73 4.55 2.47 40.70
C VAL A 73 3.84 2.95 41.95
N THR A 74 3.94 2.21 43.06
CA THR A 74 3.38 2.65 44.34
C THR A 74 4.43 3.37 45.17
N VAL A 75 4.13 4.61 45.55
CA VAL A 75 5.01 5.50 46.30
C VAL A 75 4.47 5.68 47.73
N PRO A 76 5.24 5.32 48.77
CA PRO A 76 4.71 5.22 50.14
C PRO A 76 4.60 6.56 50.90
N HIS A 77 5.36 7.57 50.51
CA HIS A 77 5.41 8.91 51.10
C HIS A 77 5.88 9.94 50.06
N ALA A 78 5.82 11.24 50.37
CA ALA A 78 6.31 12.25 49.43
C ALA A 78 7.84 12.20 49.31
N GLY A 79 8.37 12.16 48.08
CA GLY A 79 9.81 11.98 47.85
C GLY A 79 10.20 12.11 46.38
N GLU A 80 11.45 11.76 46.08
CA GLU A 80 11.98 11.83 44.72
C GLU A 80 11.79 10.50 43.99
N LEU A 81 11.15 10.56 42.82
CA LEU A 81 11.03 9.45 41.88
C LEU A 81 12.08 9.63 40.77
N THR A 82 12.96 8.66 40.63
CA THR A 82 13.96 8.60 39.56
C THR A 82 13.62 7.45 38.61
N VAL A 83 13.67 7.70 37.30
CA VAL A 83 13.42 6.71 36.25
C VAL A 83 14.59 6.71 35.28
N ARG A 84 15.37 5.63 35.25
CA ARG A 84 16.43 5.43 34.27
C ARG A 84 15.84 4.69 33.08
N VAL A 85 15.96 5.29 31.90
CA VAL A 85 15.36 4.77 30.66
C VAL A 85 16.45 4.38 29.70
N THR A 86 16.46 3.11 29.28
CA THR A 86 17.31 2.58 28.20
C THR A 86 16.41 2.14 27.06
N LYS A 87 16.59 2.72 25.86
CA LYS A 87 15.76 2.40 24.69
C LYS A 87 16.19 1.11 24.02
N ASN A 88 15.30 0.58 23.17
CA ASN A 88 15.62 -0.52 22.28
C ASN A 88 16.36 -0.07 21.00
N GLY A 89 16.92 -1.02 20.27
CA GLY A 89 17.44 -0.84 18.91
C GLY A 89 18.95 -0.95 18.75
N GLY A 90 19.73 -0.89 19.83
CA GLY A 90 21.17 -1.15 19.81
C GLY A 90 21.52 -2.48 20.46
N GLU A 91 22.68 -2.54 21.11
CA GLU A 91 23.27 -3.77 21.64
C GLU A 91 22.52 -4.30 22.86
N THR A 92 21.92 -3.43 23.67
CA THR A 92 21.28 -3.82 24.93
C THR A 92 19.94 -4.52 24.70
N PHE A 93 19.12 -3.98 23.80
CA PHE A 93 17.84 -4.57 23.40
C PHE A 93 17.69 -4.52 21.88
N PRO A 94 18.29 -5.46 21.15
CA PRO A 94 18.19 -5.50 19.70
C PRO A 94 16.74 -5.58 19.23
N VAL A 95 16.41 -4.94 18.11
CA VAL A 95 15.01 -4.78 17.62
C VAL A 95 14.24 -6.10 17.58
N ARG A 96 14.89 -7.19 17.16
CA ARG A 96 14.28 -8.52 16.99
C ARG A 96 14.11 -9.30 18.30
N GLU A 97 14.72 -8.86 19.40
CA GLU A 97 14.74 -9.57 20.68
C GLU A 97 13.65 -9.12 21.66
N VAL A 98 12.97 -8.01 21.34
CA VAL A 98 11.90 -7.39 22.13
C VAL A 98 10.73 -7.04 21.21
N ALA A 99 9.55 -6.73 21.75
CA ALA A 99 8.37 -6.40 20.94
C ALA A 99 8.43 -4.97 20.36
N SER A 100 9.48 -4.65 19.62
CA SER A 100 9.77 -3.31 19.08
C SER A 100 8.73 -2.79 18.07
N GLY A 101 7.99 -3.70 17.43
CA GLY A 101 7.12 -3.36 16.31
C GLY A 101 7.88 -3.02 15.02
N PHE A 102 7.23 -2.29 14.12
CA PHE A 102 7.76 -2.01 12.78
C PHE A 102 8.35 -0.62 12.58
N LEU A 103 8.01 0.33 13.46
CA LEU A 103 8.53 1.70 13.38
C LEU A 103 10.06 1.79 13.22
N PRO A 104 10.90 0.91 13.84
CA PRO A 104 12.35 0.93 13.62
C PRO A 104 12.78 0.64 12.17
N TYR A 105 11.97 -0.09 11.41
CA TYR A 105 12.20 -0.39 9.99
C TYR A 105 11.64 0.69 9.05
N VAL A 106 10.77 1.57 9.57
CA VAL A 106 10.24 2.73 8.88
C VAL A 106 11.15 3.95 9.08
N TYR A 107 11.63 4.16 10.31
CA TYR A 107 12.47 5.29 10.68
C TYR A 107 13.58 4.91 11.67
N HIS A 108 13.30 4.87 12.98
CA HIS A 108 14.27 4.46 14.01
C HIS A 108 13.55 4.10 15.32
N THR A 109 14.29 3.56 16.29
CA THR A 109 13.80 3.43 17.67
C THR A 109 13.85 4.78 18.39
N PHE A 110 12.91 5.01 19.30
CA PHE A 110 12.84 6.21 20.14
C PHE A 110 13.02 5.81 21.61
N GLY A 111 13.49 6.72 22.46
CA GLY A 111 13.58 6.51 23.90
C GLY A 111 12.78 7.55 24.68
N GLY A 112 12.51 7.27 25.95
CA GLY A 112 11.88 8.20 26.89
C GLY A 112 10.56 7.73 27.48
N ILE A 113 10.02 8.52 28.42
CA ILE A 113 8.68 8.34 29.00
C ILE A 113 7.67 8.93 28.02
N PHE A 114 7.45 8.21 26.91
CA PHE A 114 6.85 8.78 25.71
C PHE A 114 5.32 8.88 25.74
N ARG A 115 4.68 8.40 26.80
CA ARG A 115 3.25 8.54 27.11
C ARG A 115 3.03 9.14 28.49
N ASP A 116 1.78 9.42 28.80
CA ASP A 116 1.38 10.07 30.06
C ASP A 116 1.82 9.29 31.29
N VAL A 117 2.05 10.04 32.38
CA VAL A 117 2.15 9.50 33.74
C VAL A 117 0.93 9.99 34.52
N GLU A 118 0.03 9.06 34.85
CA GLU A 118 -1.21 9.34 35.57
C GLU A 118 -1.02 9.14 37.08
N GLU A 119 -1.36 10.16 37.85
CA GLU A 119 -1.35 10.10 39.32
C GLU A 119 -2.68 9.55 39.83
N ASN A 120 -2.60 8.56 40.72
CA ASN A 120 -3.72 7.88 41.36
C ASN A 120 -4.79 7.43 40.35
N PRO A 121 -4.43 6.55 39.39
CA PRO A 121 -5.32 6.12 38.32
C PRO A 121 -6.59 5.48 38.89
N SER A 122 -7.75 5.88 38.35
CA SER A 122 -9.05 5.37 38.80
C SER A 122 -9.40 3.99 38.22
N GLY A 123 -8.77 3.62 37.10
CA GLY A 123 -9.02 2.36 36.38
C GLY A 123 -8.01 1.26 36.68
N LEU A 124 -8.43 0.01 36.47
CA LEU A 124 -7.53 -1.14 36.51
C LEU A 124 -6.49 -1.06 35.39
N LEU A 125 -5.28 -1.58 35.66
CA LEU A 125 -4.22 -1.72 34.65
C LEU A 125 -4.63 -2.73 33.57
N GLU A 126 -5.23 -3.84 33.99
CA GLU A 126 -5.72 -4.92 33.13
C GLU A 126 -7.26 -5.03 33.27
N PRO A 127 -8.02 -4.05 32.78
CA PRO A 127 -9.48 -4.05 32.87
C PRO A 127 -10.09 -5.26 32.15
N PRO A 128 -11.26 -5.78 32.56
CA PRO A 128 -11.91 -6.89 31.87
C PRO A 128 -12.27 -6.50 30.42
N ALA A 129 -12.42 -7.52 29.57
CA ALA A 129 -12.82 -7.30 28.18
C ALA A 129 -14.24 -6.72 28.08
N THR A 130 -14.45 -5.86 27.09
CA THR A 130 -15.79 -5.51 26.62
C THR A 130 -16.27 -6.57 25.62
N ALA A 131 -17.57 -6.61 25.30
CA ALA A 131 -18.10 -7.53 24.29
C ALA A 131 -18.38 -6.79 22.98
N PHE A 132 -17.94 -7.33 21.85
CA PHE A 132 -18.40 -6.89 20.53
C PHE A 132 -19.82 -7.42 20.28
N ALA A 133 -20.79 -6.53 20.10
CA ALA A 133 -22.22 -6.89 20.02
C ALA A 133 -22.79 -6.92 18.59
N GLY A 134 -21.94 -6.94 17.56
CA GLY A 134 -22.36 -6.82 16.15
C GLY A 134 -21.80 -7.90 15.24
N SER A 135 -22.29 -7.93 14.00
CA SER A 135 -21.60 -8.58 12.88
C SER A 135 -20.61 -7.60 12.25
N LEU A 136 -19.49 -8.10 11.72
CA LEU A 136 -18.58 -7.27 10.95
C LEU A 136 -19.22 -6.79 9.64
N PRO A 137 -19.15 -5.49 9.30
CA PRO A 137 -19.46 -5.04 7.95
C PRO A 137 -18.36 -5.51 6.99
N PHE A 138 -18.56 -5.29 5.69
CA PHE A 138 -17.44 -5.41 4.74
C PHE A 138 -16.35 -4.41 5.14
N ILE A 139 -15.15 -4.90 5.47
CA ILE A 139 -14.05 -4.09 5.98
C ILE A 139 -13.41 -3.29 4.84
N ARG A 140 -13.34 -1.98 5.04
CA ARG A 140 -12.62 -1.03 4.19
C ARG A 140 -11.63 -0.32 5.10
N GLY A 141 -10.49 -0.96 5.29
CA GLY A 141 -9.47 -0.55 6.23
C GLY A 141 -8.37 0.29 5.59
N ILE A 142 -7.67 1.03 6.44
CA ILE A 142 -6.41 1.72 6.12
C ILE A 142 -5.35 1.32 7.14
N LEU A 143 -4.12 1.07 6.68
CA LEU A 143 -3.01 0.67 7.53
C LEU A 143 -2.26 1.90 8.06
N GLY A 144 -1.95 1.92 9.36
CA GLY A 144 -1.00 2.85 9.96
C GLY A 144 0.19 2.11 10.58
N TRP A 145 1.41 2.60 10.32
CA TRP A 145 2.67 2.12 10.95
C TRP A 145 3.12 2.96 12.16
N GLY A 146 2.26 3.84 12.69
CA GLY A 146 2.59 4.67 13.86
C GLY A 146 3.66 5.74 13.58
N TRP A 147 3.85 6.13 12.32
CA TRP A 147 4.81 7.14 11.91
C TRP A 147 4.21 8.55 11.95
N TYR A 148 4.84 9.42 12.75
CA TYR A 148 4.46 10.83 12.89
C TYR A 148 5.68 11.75 12.65
N PRO A 149 5.83 12.29 11.42
CA PRO A 149 7.00 13.05 10.96
C PRO A 149 7.46 14.21 11.83
N LYS A 150 6.54 14.82 12.61
CA LYS A 150 6.86 15.97 13.47
C LYS A 150 7.47 15.56 14.80
N ILE A 151 7.10 14.39 15.32
CA ILE A 151 7.41 13.97 16.71
C ILE A 151 8.20 12.65 16.79
N GLY A 152 8.38 11.96 15.66
CA GLY A 152 9.24 10.77 15.55
C GLY A 152 8.79 9.54 16.35
N ARG A 153 7.57 9.54 16.88
CA ARG A 153 7.05 8.50 17.80
C ARG A 153 5.54 8.28 17.61
N PRO A 154 5.00 7.12 18.02
CA PRO A 154 3.60 6.73 17.85
C PRO A 154 2.70 7.24 18.99
N ASP A 155 2.79 8.53 19.29
CA ASP A 155 2.00 9.20 20.34
C ASP A 155 1.55 10.61 19.89
N PRO A 156 0.66 10.70 18.88
CA PRO A 156 0.13 11.98 18.42
C PRO A 156 -0.83 12.59 19.44
N ASP A 157 -1.02 13.91 19.35
CA ASP A 157 -2.07 14.59 20.11
C ASP A 157 -3.48 14.24 19.59
N GLU A 158 -4.50 14.49 20.43
CA GLU A 158 -5.89 14.23 20.08
C GLU A 158 -6.35 14.98 18.81
N ALA A 159 -5.85 16.20 18.58
CA ALA A 159 -6.20 16.98 17.39
C ALA A 159 -5.74 16.27 16.10
N THR A 160 -4.51 15.75 16.10
CA THR A 160 -3.97 14.96 14.99
C THR A 160 -4.76 13.68 14.80
N ILE A 161 -5.12 12.98 15.88
CA ILE A 161 -5.92 11.75 15.79
C ILE A 161 -7.29 12.03 15.17
N ARG A 162 -7.99 13.09 15.62
CA ARG A 162 -9.29 13.47 15.05
C ARG A 162 -9.18 13.80 13.57
N GLN A 163 -8.15 14.56 13.18
CA GLN A 163 -7.90 14.89 11.78
C GLN A 163 -7.65 13.63 10.92
N GLU A 164 -6.90 12.65 11.43
CA GLU A 164 -6.66 11.37 10.75
C GLU A 164 -7.96 10.59 10.57
N ILE A 165 -8.72 10.39 11.66
CA ILE A 165 -9.99 9.66 11.65
C ILE A 165 -10.98 10.32 10.67
N GLU A 166 -11.08 11.64 10.68
CA GLU A 166 -11.92 12.40 9.74
C GLU A 166 -11.48 12.20 8.30
N ALA A 167 -10.18 12.32 8.01
CA ALA A 167 -9.66 12.12 6.66
C ALA A 167 -9.87 10.69 6.15
N VAL A 168 -9.76 9.70 7.02
CA VAL A 168 -10.00 8.29 6.70
C VAL A 168 -11.50 8.05 6.44
N ARG A 169 -12.36 8.44 7.38
CA ARG A 169 -13.81 8.29 7.27
C ARG A 169 -14.39 8.99 6.04
N ASP A 170 -13.91 10.20 5.73
CA ASP A 170 -14.35 10.95 4.56
C ASP A 170 -14.05 10.27 3.23
N ARG A 171 -13.16 9.28 3.21
CA ARG A 171 -12.78 8.50 2.02
C ARG A 171 -13.42 7.12 1.99
N GLY A 172 -14.46 6.89 2.79
CA GLY A 172 -15.27 5.66 2.79
C GLY A 172 -14.71 4.51 3.62
N PHE A 173 -13.55 4.70 4.27
CA PHE A 173 -12.95 3.71 5.16
C PHE A 173 -13.75 3.62 6.47
N ASN A 174 -13.84 2.40 7.02
CA ASN A 174 -14.55 2.11 8.27
C ASN A 174 -13.64 1.45 9.34
N LEU A 175 -12.37 1.21 9.02
CA LEU A 175 -11.42 0.57 9.93
C LEU A 175 -10.01 1.19 9.84
N VAL A 176 -9.32 1.28 10.97
CA VAL A 176 -7.88 1.57 11.03
C VAL A 176 -7.13 0.35 11.55
N LYS A 177 -6.18 -0.18 10.76
CA LYS A 177 -5.27 -1.24 11.19
C LYS A 177 -4.02 -0.63 11.79
N PHE A 178 -3.75 -0.93 13.05
CA PHE A 178 -2.55 -0.56 13.77
C PHE A 178 -1.50 -1.64 13.53
N CYS A 179 -0.78 -1.54 12.40
CA CYS A 179 0.18 -2.52 11.93
C CYS A 179 1.47 -2.47 12.75
N LEU A 180 1.66 -3.44 13.64
CA LEU A 180 2.89 -3.64 14.43
C LEU A 180 3.22 -2.47 15.37
N TRP A 181 2.20 -1.80 15.91
CA TRP A 181 2.32 -0.80 16.97
C TRP A 181 1.00 -0.70 17.73
N LEU A 182 1.03 -0.15 18.94
CA LEU A 182 -0.17 0.02 19.75
C LEU A 182 -0.54 1.50 19.84
N PRO A 183 -1.76 1.91 19.48
CA PRO A 183 -2.17 3.30 19.57
C PRO A 183 -2.44 3.75 21.00
N PRO A 184 -2.34 5.06 21.32
CA PRO A 184 -2.85 5.57 22.59
C PRO A 184 -4.30 5.14 22.77
N HIS A 185 -4.70 4.78 24.00
CA HIS A 185 -6.08 4.34 24.26
C HIS A 185 -7.12 5.37 23.80
N ARG A 186 -6.77 6.66 23.88
CA ARG A 186 -7.61 7.74 23.39
C ARG A 186 -7.94 7.61 21.89
N TYR A 187 -7.04 7.07 21.07
CA TYR A 187 -7.30 6.80 19.65
C TYR A 187 -8.46 5.81 19.50
N LEU A 188 -8.46 4.71 20.26
CA LEU A 188 -9.51 3.70 20.22
C LEU A 188 -10.85 4.25 20.73
N ASP A 189 -10.82 5.11 21.75
CA ASP A 189 -12.02 5.83 22.21
C ASP A 189 -12.57 6.77 21.13
N LEU A 190 -11.69 7.46 20.39
CA LEU A 190 -12.09 8.30 19.27
C LEU A 190 -12.65 7.46 18.11
N LEU A 191 -12.08 6.30 17.79
CA LEU A 191 -12.69 5.41 16.78
C LEU A 191 -14.12 5.04 17.17
N ARG A 192 -14.36 4.73 18.45
CA ARG A 192 -15.70 4.47 18.99
C ARG A 192 -16.62 5.69 18.83
N GLU A 193 -16.15 6.90 19.17
CA GLU A 193 -16.90 8.16 18.99
C GLU A 193 -17.30 8.40 17.52
N TYR A 194 -16.43 8.04 16.57
CA TYR A 194 -16.65 8.24 15.13
C TYR A 194 -17.38 7.06 14.45
N GLY A 195 -17.67 5.98 15.17
CA GLY A 195 -18.29 4.77 14.63
C GLY A 195 -17.38 3.99 13.68
N MET A 196 -16.08 4.00 13.93
CA MET A 196 -15.06 3.26 13.18
C MET A 196 -14.51 2.10 14.00
N LEU A 197 -13.96 1.11 13.30
CA LEU A 197 -13.35 -0.08 13.90
C LEU A 197 -11.83 0.02 13.94
N GLY A 198 -11.22 -0.72 14.86
CA GLY A 198 -9.79 -0.94 14.94
C GLY A 198 -9.41 -2.38 14.61
N TRP A 199 -8.22 -2.58 14.06
CA TRP A 199 -7.56 -3.88 14.01
C TRP A 199 -6.19 -3.72 14.66
N ILE A 200 -5.93 -4.44 15.76
CA ILE A 200 -4.61 -4.44 16.40
C ILE A 200 -3.77 -5.60 15.84
N GLU A 201 -2.67 -5.25 15.18
CA GLU A 201 -1.61 -6.18 14.87
C GLU A 201 -0.51 -6.04 15.90
N LEU A 202 -0.31 -7.10 16.68
CA LEU A 202 0.64 -7.12 17.78
C LEU A 202 2.07 -6.94 17.25
N PRO A 203 2.96 -6.25 17.98
CA PRO A 203 4.27 -5.76 17.51
C PRO A 203 5.33 -6.87 17.40
N VAL A 204 5.00 -7.95 16.71
CA VAL A 204 5.83 -9.13 16.46
C VAL A 204 6.11 -9.24 14.96
N TRP A 205 7.32 -8.83 14.58
CA TRP A 205 7.82 -8.94 13.20
C TRP A 205 9.23 -9.51 13.22
N ALA A 206 9.45 -10.59 12.46
CA ALA A 206 10.72 -11.32 12.37
C ALA A 206 11.45 -11.56 13.72
N PRO A 207 10.77 -12.00 14.80
CA PRO A 207 11.38 -12.10 16.13
C PRO A 207 12.53 -13.10 16.19
N ALA A 208 13.45 -12.90 17.13
CA ALA A 208 14.51 -13.86 17.44
C ALA A 208 13.91 -15.12 18.09
N PRO A 209 14.15 -16.34 17.57
CA PRO A 209 13.48 -17.56 18.04
C PRO A 209 13.68 -17.87 19.53
N ASP A 210 14.85 -17.58 20.08
CA ASP A 210 15.21 -17.77 21.48
C ASP A 210 14.54 -16.78 22.44
N ARG A 211 13.97 -15.69 21.91
CA ARG A 211 13.30 -14.62 22.67
C ARG A 211 11.78 -14.73 22.69
N LEU A 212 11.20 -15.68 21.95
CA LEU A 212 9.75 -15.85 21.79
C LEU A 212 8.98 -16.01 23.11
N ARG A 213 9.60 -16.57 24.15
CA ARG A 213 8.98 -16.66 25.47
C ARG A 213 8.80 -15.27 26.10
N ALA A 214 9.87 -14.49 26.16
CA ALA A 214 9.85 -13.14 26.75
C ALA A 214 8.92 -12.22 25.96
N ILE A 215 8.97 -12.28 24.62
CA ILE A 215 8.05 -11.55 23.74
C ILE A 215 6.61 -11.97 24.03
N GLY A 216 6.31 -13.28 24.16
CA GLY A 216 4.97 -13.75 24.49
C GLY A 216 4.45 -13.22 25.85
N GLU A 217 5.32 -13.07 26.84
CA GLU A 217 4.99 -12.48 28.15
C GLU A 217 4.67 -10.98 28.03
N GLU A 218 5.44 -10.21 27.23
CA GLU A 218 5.16 -8.79 26.91
C GLU A 218 3.83 -8.63 26.15
N ILE A 219 3.62 -9.42 25.08
CA ILE A 219 2.37 -9.44 24.32
C ILE A 219 1.17 -9.76 25.22
N GLY A 220 1.31 -10.69 26.17
CA GLY A 220 0.24 -11.00 27.12
C GLY A 220 -0.20 -9.80 27.96
N ARG A 221 0.74 -8.95 28.41
CA ARG A 221 0.42 -7.72 29.17
C ARG A 221 -0.28 -6.69 28.29
N ILE A 222 0.21 -6.51 27.05
CA ILE A 222 -0.41 -5.64 26.04
C ILE A 222 -1.87 -6.06 25.81
N VAL A 223 -2.11 -7.35 25.54
CA VAL A 223 -3.47 -7.86 25.26
C VAL A 223 -4.41 -7.60 26.44
N ARG A 224 -3.97 -7.90 27.67
CA ARG A 224 -4.80 -7.66 28.88
C ARG A 224 -5.08 -6.18 29.16
N GLN A 225 -4.20 -5.29 28.74
CA GLN A 225 -4.43 -3.85 28.82
C GLN A 225 -5.43 -3.36 27.75
N TYR A 226 -5.35 -3.88 26.53
CA TYR A 226 -6.16 -3.40 25.41
C TYR A 226 -7.51 -4.11 25.25
N ARG A 227 -7.74 -5.26 25.90
CA ARG A 227 -9.00 -6.01 25.83
C ARG A 227 -10.25 -5.22 26.22
N ARG A 228 -10.13 -4.13 26.99
CA ARG A 228 -11.26 -3.20 27.26
C ARG A 228 -11.84 -2.52 26.02
N HIS A 229 -11.14 -2.59 24.89
CA HIS A 229 -11.57 -2.01 23.62
C HIS A 229 -12.11 -3.06 22.65
N ALA A 230 -12.45 -4.26 23.13
CA ALA A 230 -12.96 -5.35 22.28
C ALA A 230 -14.26 -4.99 21.53
N ASP A 231 -15.04 -4.02 22.02
CA ASP A 231 -16.21 -3.46 21.34
C ASP A 231 -15.88 -2.61 20.10
N VAL A 232 -14.65 -2.07 20.00
CA VAL A 232 -14.17 -1.30 18.84
C VAL A 232 -13.03 -1.98 18.09
N VAL A 233 -12.33 -2.94 18.70
CA VAL A 233 -11.24 -3.73 18.10
C VAL A 233 -11.65 -5.20 17.93
N PRO A 234 -12.47 -5.53 16.91
CA PRO A 234 -12.95 -6.88 16.68
C PRO A 234 -11.94 -7.81 16.00
N LEU A 235 -10.83 -7.27 15.47
CA LEU A 235 -9.83 -8.01 14.70
C LEU A 235 -8.43 -7.88 15.33
N TRP A 236 -7.75 -9.01 15.48
CA TRP A 236 -6.38 -9.08 15.99
C TRP A 236 -5.50 -9.99 15.16
N THR A 237 -4.25 -9.59 14.97
CA THR A 237 -3.18 -10.45 14.43
C THR A 237 -2.04 -10.57 15.44
N VAL A 238 -1.54 -11.80 15.67
CA VAL A 238 -0.46 -12.06 16.64
C VAL A 238 0.89 -11.54 16.14
N GLY A 239 1.13 -11.61 14.84
CA GLY A 239 2.29 -11.01 14.18
C GLY A 239 2.05 -10.86 12.69
N CYS A 240 3.06 -10.37 11.99
CA CYS A 240 2.99 -10.05 10.56
C CYS A 240 4.13 -10.73 9.81
N GLU A 241 3.80 -11.39 8.70
CA GLU A 241 4.74 -12.05 7.78
C GLU A 241 5.77 -12.95 8.51
N LEU A 242 5.27 -13.71 9.49
CA LEU A 242 6.08 -14.59 10.32
C LEU A 242 6.67 -15.74 9.51
N GLY A 243 8.00 -15.77 9.39
CA GLY A 243 8.73 -16.85 8.74
C GLY A 243 8.91 -18.11 9.61
N HIS A 244 9.70 -19.07 9.11
CA HIS A 244 9.98 -20.36 9.77
C HIS A 244 10.61 -20.26 11.17
N GLY A 245 11.11 -19.08 11.57
CA GLY A 245 11.66 -18.84 12.90
C GLY A 245 10.62 -18.86 14.02
N VAL A 246 9.32 -18.79 13.70
CA VAL A 246 8.23 -18.80 14.68
C VAL A 246 7.46 -20.14 14.62
N PRO A 247 7.62 -21.03 15.62
CA PRO A 247 6.99 -22.35 15.59
C PRO A 247 5.45 -22.29 15.61
N ALA A 248 4.82 -23.25 14.93
CA ALA A 248 3.36 -23.36 14.87
C ALA A 248 2.73 -23.49 16.27
N GLU A 249 3.39 -24.20 17.19
CA GLU A 249 2.89 -24.39 18.55
C GLU A 249 2.91 -23.09 19.36
N TRP A 250 3.87 -22.19 19.08
CA TRP A 250 3.88 -20.86 19.69
C TRP A 250 2.74 -20.00 19.14
N ARG A 251 2.55 -20.00 17.81
CA ARG A 251 1.46 -19.28 17.14
C ARG A 251 0.09 -19.72 17.66
N GLU A 252 -0.15 -21.03 17.74
CA GLU A 252 -1.40 -21.61 18.26
C GLU A 252 -1.69 -21.13 19.69
N ARG A 253 -0.69 -21.21 20.59
CA ARG A 253 -0.84 -20.75 21.98
C ARG A 253 -1.15 -19.26 22.07
N MET A 254 -0.49 -18.44 21.26
CA MET A 254 -0.73 -17.00 21.25
C MET A 254 -2.14 -16.67 20.72
N VAL A 255 -2.59 -17.32 19.65
CA VAL A 255 -3.98 -17.16 19.17
C VAL A 255 -4.97 -17.55 20.26
N ALA A 256 -4.79 -18.70 20.91
CA ALA A 256 -5.67 -19.14 21.99
C ALA A 256 -5.71 -18.12 23.16
N MET A 257 -4.55 -17.57 23.54
CA MET A 257 -4.44 -16.56 24.58
C MET A 257 -5.19 -15.26 24.19
N VAL A 258 -4.93 -14.71 23.00
CA VAL A 258 -5.59 -13.48 22.55
C VAL A 258 -7.10 -13.67 22.48
N LYS A 259 -7.57 -14.80 21.96
CA LYS A 259 -9.01 -15.13 21.89
C LYS A 259 -9.64 -15.20 23.28
N ALA A 260 -8.99 -15.88 24.22
CA ALA A 260 -9.51 -16.02 25.58
C ALA A 260 -9.58 -14.67 26.32
N GLU A 261 -8.61 -13.80 26.09
CA GLU A 261 -8.52 -12.50 26.77
C GLU A 261 -9.45 -11.44 26.16
N THR A 262 -9.75 -11.52 24.86
CA THR A 262 -10.46 -10.44 24.14
C THR A 262 -11.84 -10.83 23.63
N GLY A 263 -12.09 -12.12 23.36
CA GLY A 263 -13.27 -12.58 22.63
C GLY A 263 -13.33 -12.14 21.16
N ALA A 264 -12.26 -11.55 20.62
CA ALA A 264 -12.21 -11.04 19.26
C ALA A 264 -11.94 -12.15 18.22
N LEU A 265 -12.05 -11.80 16.94
CA LEU A 265 -11.54 -12.63 15.85
C LEU A 265 -10.02 -12.48 15.78
N VAL A 266 -9.31 -13.61 15.75
CA VAL A 266 -7.85 -13.60 15.83
C VAL A 266 -7.24 -14.40 14.68
N LYS A 267 -6.12 -13.91 14.15
CA LYS A 267 -5.24 -14.63 13.23
C LYS A 267 -3.82 -14.66 13.79
N ASP A 268 -3.13 -15.77 13.60
CA ASP A 268 -1.74 -15.91 14.03
C ASP A 268 -0.74 -15.07 13.23
N ASN A 269 -0.93 -15.00 11.92
CA ASN A 269 0.03 -14.39 11.00
C ASN A 269 -0.69 -13.56 9.94
N SER A 270 -0.55 -12.24 10.00
CA SER A 270 -1.01 -11.35 8.94
C SER A 270 -0.18 -11.58 7.67
N GLY A 271 -0.86 -11.63 6.52
CA GLY A 271 -0.27 -11.97 5.22
C GLY A 271 -0.18 -13.46 4.94
N GLY A 272 -0.24 -14.29 6.00
CA GLY A 272 -0.31 -15.73 5.93
C GLY A 272 0.98 -16.39 5.43
N SER A 273 1.22 -17.61 5.91
CA SER A 273 2.35 -18.44 5.47
C SER A 273 2.18 -18.98 4.05
N GLU A 274 0.96 -18.98 3.50
CA GLU A 274 0.71 -19.36 2.10
C GLU A 274 1.34 -18.37 1.09
N MET A 275 1.48 -17.08 1.44
CA MET A 275 2.06 -16.07 0.55
C MET A 275 3.52 -15.74 0.86
N TYR A 276 3.89 -15.66 2.14
CA TYR A 276 5.22 -15.20 2.57
C TYR A 276 6.14 -16.33 3.06
N GLY A 277 5.72 -17.58 2.85
CA GLY A 277 6.42 -18.76 3.33
C GLY A 277 6.27 -18.97 4.84
N GLY A 278 7.05 -19.89 5.40
CA GLY A 278 6.87 -20.34 6.77
C GLY A 278 6.11 -21.67 6.85
N ASP A 279 5.54 -21.95 8.02
CA ASP A 279 4.83 -23.19 8.28
C ASP A 279 3.35 -23.05 7.91
N LEU A 280 2.88 -23.85 6.95
CA LEU A 280 1.53 -23.81 6.38
C LEU A 280 0.42 -24.19 7.38
N ARG A 281 0.74 -24.68 8.58
CA ARG A 281 -0.25 -24.85 9.65
C ARG A 281 -0.58 -23.48 10.23
N GLU A 282 -1.72 -22.93 9.86
CA GLU A 282 -2.19 -21.62 10.35
C GLU A 282 -3.35 -21.74 11.34
N TYR A 283 -3.46 -20.76 12.24
CA TYR A 283 -4.46 -20.74 13.31
C TYR A 283 -5.23 -19.43 13.32
N GLY A 284 -6.54 -19.49 13.57
CA GLY A 284 -7.37 -18.31 13.67
C GLY A 284 -8.77 -18.46 13.07
N ASP A 285 -9.49 -17.35 13.07
CA ASP A 285 -10.91 -17.26 12.68
C ASP A 285 -11.13 -16.82 11.23
N PHE A 286 -10.08 -16.35 10.55
CA PHE A 286 -10.14 -15.81 9.20
C PHE A 286 -8.87 -16.11 8.39
N HIS A 287 -8.93 -15.93 7.08
CA HIS A 287 -7.74 -15.90 6.22
C HIS A 287 -7.25 -14.47 6.05
N ASP A 288 -5.94 -14.29 6.06
CA ASP A 288 -5.28 -13.00 5.88
C ASP A 288 -4.17 -13.13 4.85
N PHE A 289 -4.19 -12.26 3.84
CA PHE A 289 -3.25 -12.27 2.72
C PHE A 289 -2.76 -10.86 2.39
N HIS A 290 -1.50 -10.73 1.99
CA HIS A 290 -0.94 -9.47 1.49
C HIS A 290 -0.58 -9.57 -0.01
N PRO A 291 -1.53 -9.49 -0.95
CA PRO A 291 -1.23 -9.60 -2.37
C PRO A 291 -0.51 -8.33 -2.88
N TYR A 292 0.79 -8.49 -3.11
CA TYR A 292 1.67 -7.51 -3.73
C TYR A 292 2.08 -7.97 -5.13
N CYS A 293 1.40 -7.46 -6.16
CA CYS A 293 1.71 -7.79 -7.56
C CYS A 293 1.43 -6.60 -8.49
N ASP A 294 1.91 -6.69 -9.73
CA ASP A 294 1.63 -5.67 -10.74
C ASP A 294 0.15 -5.69 -11.16
N THR A 295 -0.42 -4.54 -11.54
CA THR A 295 -1.87 -4.36 -11.75
C THR A 295 -2.55 -5.48 -12.55
N PRO A 296 -2.00 -5.94 -13.70
CA PRO A 296 -2.65 -6.98 -14.48
C PRO A 296 -2.82 -8.32 -13.77
N PHE A 297 -1.98 -8.64 -12.78
CA PHE A 297 -1.98 -9.95 -12.12
C PHE A 297 -3.00 -10.07 -10.98
N TYR A 298 -3.50 -8.94 -10.47
CA TYR A 298 -4.40 -8.94 -9.32
C TYR A 298 -5.63 -9.84 -9.49
N PRO A 299 -6.39 -9.80 -10.62
CA PRO A 299 -7.53 -10.70 -10.79
C PRO A 299 -7.17 -12.18 -10.60
N SER A 300 -6.10 -12.65 -11.26
CA SER A 300 -5.64 -14.03 -11.14
C SER A 300 -5.11 -14.40 -9.76
N VAL A 301 -4.41 -13.46 -9.09
CA VAL A 301 -3.94 -13.69 -7.71
C VAL A 301 -5.13 -13.81 -6.78
N LEU A 302 -6.12 -12.91 -6.87
CA LEU A 302 -7.33 -12.96 -6.06
C LEU A 302 -8.15 -14.23 -6.32
N ASP A 303 -8.28 -14.68 -7.58
CA ASP A 303 -8.95 -15.94 -7.92
C ASP A 303 -8.27 -17.14 -7.23
N SER A 304 -6.94 -17.13 -7.12
CA SER A 304 -6.16 -18.20 -6.47
C SER A 304 -6.31 -18.25 -4.94
N LEU A 305 -6.74 -17.15 -4.33
CA LEU A 305 -6.88 -17.02 -2.87
C LEU A 305 -8.28 -17.40 -2.37
N GLN A 306 -9.25 -17.60 -3.27
CA GLN A 306 -10.61 -17.99 -2.92
C GLN A 306 -10.63 -19.31 -2.13
N ASN A 307 -11.64 -19.47 -1.27
CA ASN A 307 -11.74 -20.63 -0.38
C ASN A 307 -11.81 -21.94 -1.18
N GLY A 308 -12.55 -21.93 -2.29
CA GLY A 308 -12.76 -23.13 -3.10
C GLY A 308 -13.34 -24.26 -2.24
N PRO A 309 -12.72 -25.47 -2.19
CA PRO A 309 -13.19 -26.57 -1.35
C PRO A 309 -12.72 -26.49 0.12
N ARG A 310 -11.95 -25.46 0.52
CA ARG A 310 -11.49 -25.28 1.90
C ARG A 310 -12.65 -24.86 2.80
N GLU A 311 -12.41 -24.84 4.12
CA GLU A 311 -13.37 -24.32 5.09
C GLU A 311 -13.78 -22.89 4.72
N ASP A 312 -15.08 -22.61 4.72
CA ASP A 312 -15.59 -21.28 4.40
C ASP A 312 -15.28 -20.32 5.54
N ARG A 313 -14.18 -19.57 5.38
CA ARG A 313 -13.74 -18.53 6.30
C ARG A 313 -13.71 -17.18 5.60
N PRO A 314 -14.02 -16.09 6.31
CA PRO A 314 -13.88 -14.76 5.74
C PRO A 314 -12.42 -14.51 5.36
N ILE A 315 -12.20 -13.98 4.16
CA ILE A 315 -10.87 -13.54 3.71
C ILE A 315 -10.78 -12.02 3.90
N PHE A 316 -9.78 -11.60 4.66
CA PHE A 316 -9.37 -10.20 4.75
C PHE A 316 -8.02 -10.03 4.05
N LEU A 317 -7.83 -8.94 3.33
CA LEU A 317 -6.50 -8.55 2.86
C LEU A 317 -5.89 -7.61 3.89
N GLY A 318 -5.09 -8.12 4.83
CA GLY A 318 -4.55 -7.37 5.97
C GLY A 318 -3.54 -6.28 5.61
N GLU A 319 -2.95 -6.38 4.42
CA GLU A 319 -2.23 -5.31 3.73
C GLU A 319 -2.42 -5.47 2.23
N PHE A 320 -2.66 -4.37 1.52
CA PHE A 320 -3.13 -4.44 0.15
C PHE A 320 -2.95 -3.13 -0.58
N ASN A 321 -2.70 -3.22 -1.89
CA ASN A 321 -2.73 -2.08 -2.80
C ASN A 321 -1.74 -0.96 -2.43
N ASP A 322 -0.51 -1.38 -2.09
CA ASP A 322 0.66 -0.54 -1.90
C ASP A 322 1.14 0.03 -3.25
N ILE A 323 1.03 1.36 -3.39
CA ILE A 323 1.32 2.10 -4.63
C ILE A 323 2.04 3.40 -4.29
N ASP A 324 3.34 3.45 -4.55
CA ASP A 324 4.14 4.63 -4.34
C ASP A 324 3.89 5.69 -5.43
N VAL A 325 3.91 6.95 -5.02
CA VAL A 325 3.80 8.11 -5.90
C VAL A 325 5.03 9.02 -5.79
N HIS A 326 5.16 9.96 -6.72
CA HIS A 326 6.23 10.96 -6.68
C HIS A 326 6.15 11.80 -5.40
N ARG A 327 7.31 12.04 -4.78
CA ARG A 327 7.44 12.80 -3.53
C ARG A 327 7.74 14.26 -3.83
N ASP A 328 7.20 15.17 -3.02
CA ASP A 328 7.52 16.61 -3.12
C ASP A 328 8.93 16.89 -2.59
N PHE A 329 9.93 16.70 -3.46
CA PHE A 329 11.32 16.94 -3.12
C PHE A 329 11.69 18.40 -2.98
N LEU A 330 10.96 19.31 -3.63
CA LEU A 330 11.22 20.74 -3.52
C LEU A 330 10.95 21.21 -2.10
N ARG A 331 9.81 20.79 -1.53
CA ARG A 331 9.49 21.05 -0.13
C ARG A 331 10.51 20.39 0.78
N LEU A 332 10.80 19.10 0.62
CA LEU A 332 11.73 18.41 1.53
C LEU A 332 13.15 18.95 1.48
N LYS A 333 13.63 19.39 0.32
CA LYS A 333 14.93 20.08 0.18
C LYS A 333 14.94 21.45 0.87
N SER A 334 13.80 22.15 0.88
CA SER A 334 13.66 23.44 1.57
C SER A 334 13.53 23.27 3.08
N GLU A 335 12.67 22.37 3.53
CA GLU A 335 12.38 22.15 4.95
C GLU A 335 13.49 21.37 5.67
N ARG A 336 14.19 20.50 4.94
CA ARG A 336 15.25 19.60 5.44
C ARG A 336 14.90 18.95 6.78
N PRO A 337 13.74 18.27 6.89
CA PRO A 337 13.33 17.68 8.15
C PRO A 337 14.37 16.66 8.64
N TYR A 338 14.42 16.46 9.96
CA TYR A 338 15.46 15.66 10.59
C TYR A 338 15.54 14.22 10.04
N TRP A 339 14.41 13.63 9.65
CA TRP A 339 14.33 12.28 9.09
C TRP A 339 14.78 12.15 7.62
N THR A 340 15.18 13.27 6.98
CA THR A 340 15.81 13.27 5.64
C THR A 340 17.30 13.61 5.69
N ARG A 341 17.89 13.82 6.87
CA ARG A 341 19.31 14.21 6.99
C ARG A 341 20.23 13.01 6.77
N THR A 342 21.43 13.24 6.26
CA THR A 342 22.48 12.21 6.16
C THR A 342 23.32 12.07 7.44
N GLU A 343 23.18 13.01 8.38
CA GLU A 343 23.88 13.01 9.66
C GLU A 343 23.43 11.82 10.54
N PRO A 344 24.31 10.85 10.86
CA PRO A 344 23.92 9.66 11.61
C PRO A 344 23.37 9.95 13.00
N ALA A 345 23.79 11.05 13.64
CA ALA A 345 23.27 11.45 14.94
C ALA A 345 21.79 11.86 14.91
N LEU A 346 21.26 12.27 13.74
CA LEU A 346 19.85 12.66 13.55
C LEU A 346 19.03 11.58 12.83
N ASN A 347 19.68 10.79 11.99
CA ASN A 347 19.05 9.83 11.09
C ASN A 347 20.06 8.72 10.74
N ASP A 348 20.25 7.76 11.64
CA ASP A 348 21.05 6.57 11.34
C ASP A 348 20.23 5.55 10.55
N ARG A 349 20.82 4.82 9.60
CA ARG A 349 20.11 3.79 8.83
C ARG A 349 19.43 2.76 9.74
N GLY A 350 20.10 2.36 10.83
CA GLY A 350 19.62 1.33 11.74
C GLY A 350 19.30 0.02 11.02
N VAL A 351 18.11 -0.52 11.28
CA VAL A 351 17.63 -1.79 10.70
C VAL A 351 16.87 -1.61 9.38
N ARG A 352 16.77 -0.39 8.84
CA ARG A 352 15.99 -0.11 7.63
C ARG A 352 16.63 -0.72 6.39
N TRP A 353 15.81 -1.43 5.60
CA TRP A 353 16.25 -1.94 4.31
C TRP A 353 16.34 -0.82 3.27
N GLN A 354 15.39 0.12 3.28
CA GLN A 354 15.32 1.30 2.41
C GLN A 354 15.87 2.55 3.12
N TYR A 355 16.85 3.23 2.51
CA TYR A 355 17.48 4.43 3.10
C TYR A 355 18.03 5.43 2.06
N ASP A 356 17.47 5.42 0.85
CA ASP A 356 17.98 6.19 -0.29
C ASP A 356 17.60 7.67 -0.21
N LEU A 357 16.47 7.99 0.42
CA LEU A 357 15.90 9.36 0.47
C LEU A 357 16.88 10.44 0.96
N PRO A 358 17.64 10.25 2.05
CA PRO A 358 18.63 11.25 2.47
C PRO A 358 19.71 11.53 1.41
N GLY A 359 20.19 10.48 0.73
CA GLY A 359 21.15 10.63 -0.37
C GLY A 359 20.57 11.44 -1.52
N LEU A 360 19.33 11.15 -1.92
CA LEU A 360 18.63 11.88 -2.98
C LEU A 360 18.49 13.39 -2.71
N LEU A 361 18.39 13.79 -1.44
CA LEU A 361 18.18 15.20 -1.05
C LEU A 361 19.48 15.99 -0.85
N ASP A 362 20.57 15.33 -0.43
CA ASP A 362 21.87 15.97 -0.24
C ASP A 362 22.74 16.00 -1.52
N GLU A 363 22.47 15.14 -2.50
CA GLU A 363 23.13 15.22 -3.80
C GLU A 363 22.83 16.56 -4.50
N GLN A 364 23.87 17.25 -4.98
CA GLN A 364 23.77 18.56 -5.62
C GLN A 364 23.12 18.54 -7.03
N GLY A 365 22.51 17.42 -7.43
CA GLY A 365 21.81 17.29 -8.72
C GLY A 365 22.70 16.88 -9.90
N ASP A 366 23.90 16.36 -9.64
CA ASP A 366 24.78 15.77 -10.65
C ASP A 366 24.52 14.26 -10.78
N GLY A 367 24.73 13.69 -11.98
CA GLY A 367 24.58 12.26 -12.22
C GLY A 367 23.14 11.82 -12.58
N ILE A 368 22.70 10.68 -12.01
CA ILE A 368 21.43 10.00 -12.36
C ILE A 368 20.20 10.84 -11.97
N TRP A 369 20.34 11.77 -11.02
CA TRP A 369 19.23 12.57 -10.45
C TRP A 369 19.04 13.95 -11.09
N LYS A 370 19.62 14.18 -12.27
CA LYS A 370 19.54 15.48 -12.95
C LYS A 370 18.08 15.86 -13.20
N GLY A 371 17.69 17.05 -12.74
CA GLY A 371 16.33 17.58 -12.91
C GLY A 371 15.30 17.07 -11.90
N LEU A 372 15.70 16.33 -10.86
CA LEU A 372 14.82 15.92 -9.76
C LEU A 372 14.16 17.13 -9.06
N PHE A 373 14.88 18.25 -8.99
CA PHE A 373 14.43 19.52 -8.43
C PHE A 373 13.93 20.51 -9.49
N ASP A 374 13.59 20.04 -10.69
CA ASP A 374 12.86 20.87 -11.66
C ASP A 374 11.38 20.94 -11.27
N ALA A 375 10.87 22.15 -11.04
CA ALA A 375 9.50 22.35 -10.58
C ALA A 375 8.45 21.88 -11.58
N GLY A 376 8.70 22.08 -12.88
CA GLY A 376 7.79 21.62 -13.93
C GLY A 376 7.73 20.10 -13.99
N ARG A 377 8.88 19.43 -13.92
CA ARG A 377 9.02 17.98 -13.91
C ARG A 377 8.34 17.37 -12.68
N SER A 378 8.65 17.89 -11.50
CA SER A 378 8.08 17.40 -10.23
C SER A 378 6.55 17.46 -10.24
N LEU A 379 5.97 18.58 -10.69
CA LEU A 379 4.51 18.73 -10.76
C LEU A 379 3.87 17.77 -11.76
N ARG A 380 4.51 17.52 -12.91
CA ARG A 380 4.02 16.54 -13.89
C ARG A 380 4.05 15.12 -13.34
N LEU A 381 5.15 14.72 -12.71
CA LEU A 381 5.31 13.40 -12.11
C LEU A 381 4.33 13.16 -10.97
N GLU A 382 4.15 14.14 -10.09
CA GLU A 382 3.15 14.10 -9.02
C GLU A 382 1.76 13.86 -9.58
N LYS A 383 1.30 14.70 -10.51
CA LYS A 383 -0.02 14.55 -11.12
C LYS A 383 -0.19 13.18 -11.80
N SER A 384 0.80 12.75 -12.57
CA SER A 384 0.76 11.50 -13.33
C SER A 384 0.71 10.28 -12.41
N THR A 385 1.58 10.23 -11.41
CA THR A 385 1.65 9.12 -10.43
C THR A 385 0.40 9.06 -9.54
N GLU A 386 -0.17 10.21 -9.16
CA GLU A 386 -1.44 10.25 -8.41
C GLU A 386 -2.63 9.76 -9.23
N GLN A 387 -2.72 10.16 -10.50
CA GLN A 387 -3.75 9.65 -11.41
C GLN A 387 -3.62 8.13 -11.60
N LYS A 388 -2.40 7.63 -11.74
CA LYS A 388 -2.13 6.19 -11.83
C LYS A 388 -2.52 5.45 -10.56
N ALA A 389 -2.16 5.99 -9.40
CA ALA A 389 -2.50 5.40 -8.11
C ALA A 389 -4.02 5.33 -7.90
N LEU A 390 -4.77 6.36 -8.31
CA LEU A 390 -6.24 6.33 -8.26
C LEU A 390 -6.83 5.27 -9.19
N PHE A 391 -6.30 5.13 -10.41
CA PHE A 391 -6.72 4.08 -11.34
C PHE A 391 -6.48 2.68 -10.75
N MET A 392 -5.26 2.42 -10.28
CA MET A 392 -4.90 1.12 -9.68
C MET A 392 -5.75 0.82 -8.45
N ARG A 393 -5.91 1.78 -7.54
CA ARG A 393 -6.77 1.61 -6.35
C ARG A 393 -8.16 1.21 -6.79
N LYS A 394 -8.81 2.02 -7.61
CA LYS A 394 -10.16 1.73 -8.10
C LYS A 394 -10.27 0.35 -8.76
N PHE A 395 -9.41 0.05 -9.74
CA PHE A 395 -9.45 -1.19 -10.48
C PHE A 395 -9.33 -2.41 -9.57
N VAL A 396 -8.28 -2.48 -8.75
CA VAL A 396 -8.01 -3.66 -7.93
C VAL A 396 -9.06 -3.82 -6.82
N HIS A 397 -9.55 -2.72 -6.25
CA HIS A 397 -10.63 -2.80 -5.26
C HIS A 397 -11.92 -3.35 -5.85
N GLU A 398 -12.31 -2.92 -7.06
CA GLU A 398 -13.44 -3.51 -7.77
C GLU A 398 -13.27 -5.02 -7.96
N GLN A 399 -12.05 -5.51 -8.26
CA GLN A 399 -11.76 -6.94 -8.37
C GLN A 399 -11.96 -7.72 -7.06
N VAL A 400 -11.68 -7.10 -5.91
CA VAL A 400 -11.96 -7.70 -4.60
C VAL A 400 -13.47 -7.70 -4.34
N ARG A 401 -14.15 -6.58 -4.61
CA ARG A 401 -15.60 -6.41 -4.40
C ARG A 401 -16.45 -7.34 -5.27
N MET A 402 -15.90 -7.87 -6.35
CA MET A 402 -16.53 -8.86 -7.22
C MET A 402 -16.60 -10.28 -6.64
N LYS A 403 -15.85 -10.58 -5.57
CA LYS A 403 -15.63 -11.95 -5.09
C LYS A 403 -16.25 -12.14 -3.71
N GLU A 404 -17.13 -13.13 -3.58
CA GLU A 404 -17.96 -13.33 -2.36
C GLU A 404 -17.16 -13.76 -1.13
N ASP A 405 -16.03 -14.48 -1.29
CA ASP A 405 -15.19 -14.97 -0.18
C ASP A 405 -14.46 -13.84 0.57
N PHE A 406 -14.21 -12.72 -0.13
CA PHE A 406 -13.53 -11.58 0.45
C PHE A 406 -14.51 -10.76 1.28
N ARG A 407 -14.19 -10.55 2.55
CA ARG A 407 -15.00 -9.76 3.49
C ARG A 407 -14.37 -8.41 3.83
N GLY A 408 -13.18 -8.13 3.30
CA GLY A 408 -12.62 -6.79 3.31
C GLY A 408 -11.14 -6.73 3.00
N TYR A 409 -10.60 -5.53 3.09
CA TYR A 409 -9.21 -5.22 2.80
C TYR A 409 -8.71 -4.09 3.70
N VAL A 410 -7.40 -3.95 3.79
CA VAL A 410 -6.70 -2.85 4.44
C VAL A 410 -5.72 -2.26 3.44
N VAL A 411 -5.94 -1.02 3.03
CA VAL A 411 -5.05 -0.34 2.10
C VAL A 411 -3.74 0.03 2.80
N THR A 412 -2.61 -0.31 2.19
CA THR A 412 -1.28 0.00 2.73
C THR A 412 -1.01 1.50 2.67
N GLY A 413 -0.72 2.10 3.83
CA GLY A 413 -0.30 3.48 3.97
C GLY A 413 -1.42 4.49 4.25
N LEU A 414 -1.65 4.79 5.53
CA LEU A 414 -2.36 5.98 5.98
C LEU A 414 -1.58 7.23 5.60
N ARG A 415 -0.27 7.21 5.85
CA ARG A 415 0.65 8.33 5.67
C ARG A 415 1.90 7.89 4.92
N ASP A 416 2.45 8.77 4.10
CA ASP A 416 3.83 8.61 3.61
C ASP A 416 4.81 8.47 4.77
N THR A 417 5.76 7.56 4.58
CA THR A 417 6.84 7.29 5.53
C THR A 417 8.19 7.49 4.87
N PRO A 418 9.33 7.41 5.56
CA PRO A 418 10.63 7.50 4.90
C PRO A 418 10.88 6.39 3.86
N ILE A 419 10.18 5.26 3.98
CA ILE A 419 10.39 4.08 3.12
C ILE A 419 9.32 3.87 2.05
N SER A 420 8.18 4.57 2.13
CA SER A 420 7.05 4.45 1.20
C SER A 420 6.29 5.77 1.03
N THR A 421 5.79 6.03 -0.17
CA THR A 421 4.88 7.13 -0.55
C THR A 421 3.47 6.65 -0.91
N ALA A 422 3.06 5.47 -0.41
CA ALA A 422 1.72 4.94 -0.66
C ALA A 422 0.61 5.58 0.21
N GLY A 423 0.94 6.60 0.99
CA GLY A 423 0.03 7.28 1.90
C GLY A 423 -1.18 7.93 1.21
N ILE A 424 -2.37 7.77 1.77
CA ILE A 424 -3.50 8.65 1.45
C ILE A 424 -3.31 10.07 2.03
N LEU A 425 -2.49 10.17 3.08
CA LEU A 425 -1.95 11.41 3.64
C LEU A 425 -0.47 11.52 3.24
N ARG A 426 -0.05 12.73 2.90
CA ARG A 426 1.36 13.07 2.69
C ARG A 426 2.09 13.12 4.04
N ASP A 427 3.42 13.21 3.98
CA ASP A 427 4.26 13.31 5.19
C ASP A 427 4.05 14.63 5.97
N ASP A 428 3.35 15.62 5.40
CA ASP A 428 2.94 16.85 6.10
C ASP A 428 1.52 16.80 6.72
N ASN A 429 0.87 15.62 6.66
CA ASN A 429 -0.51 15.36 7.11
C ASN A 429 -1.63 15.93 6.22
N HIS A 430 -1.30 16.48 5.05
CA HIS A 430 -2.35 16.86 4.10
C HIS A 430 -2.84 15.64 3.33
N PRO A 431 -4.17 15.52 3.10
CA PRO A 431 -4.68 14.47 2.25
C PRO A 431 -4.19 14.63 0.81
N ARG A 432 -3.67 13.54 0.24
CA ARG A 432 -3.17 13.50 -1.13
C ARG A 432 -4.30 13.62 -2.15
N PHE A 433 -5.37 12.86 -1.92
CA PHE A 433 -6.46 12.73 -2.86
C PHE A 433 -7.73 13.42 -2.37
N LYS A 434 -8.54 13.96 -3.29
CA LYS A 434 -9.86 14.51 -2.98
C LYS A 434 -10.83 13.41 -2.57
N LYS A 435 -11.76 13.72 -1.67
CA LYS A 435 -12.87 12.82 -1.25
C LYS A 435 -13.63 12.21 -2.43
N SER A 436 -13.95 13.02 -3.44
CA SER A 436 -14.70 12.57 -4.63
C SER A 436 -14.00 11.51 -5.48
N ALA A 437 -12.70 11.27 -5.27
CA ALA A 437 -11.95 10.24 -6.00
C ALA A 437 -12.13 8.82 -5.40
N PHE A 438 -12.83 8.70 -4.27
CA PHE A 438 -12.99 7.45 -3.50
C PHE A 438 -14.40 6.86 -3.62
N ALA A 439 -15.18 7.23 -4.64
CA ALA A 439 -16.52 6.65 -4.86
C ALA A 439 -16.53 5.11 -4.97
N TRP A 440 -15.39 4.51 -5.33
CA TRP A 440 -15.19 3.05 -5.38
C TRP A 440 -15.03 2.40 -3.99
N ASN A 441 -14.70 3.19 -2.97
CA ASN A 441 -14.48 2.76 -1.58
C ASN A 441 -15.71 2.97 -0.69
N GLU A 442 -16.84 3.32 -1.30
CA GLU A 442 -18.09 3.48 -0.57
C GLU A 442 -18.61 2.12 -0.07
N GLU A 443 -19.61 2.17 0.81
CA GLU A 443 -20.25 0.97 1.36
C GLU A 443 -20.74 0.03 0.28
N GLU A 444 -21.31 0.59 -0.77
CA GLU A 444 -21.79 -0.15 -1.90
C GLU A 444 -20.97 0.17 -3.14
N CYS A 445 -20.59 -0.87 -3.90
CA CYS A 445 -19.70 -0.74 -5.04
C CYS A 445 -20.34 -1.34 -6.28
N LEU A 446 -20.27 -0.59 -7.38
CA LEU A 446 -20.56 -1.05 -8.73
C LEU A 446 -19.24 -1.34 -9.42
N PHE A 447 -19.17 -2.38 -10.26
CA PHE A 447 -17.93 -2.80 -10.93
C PHE A 447 -18.22 -3.33 -12.34
N LEU A 448 -17.20 -3.33 -13.20
CA LEU A 448 -17.27 -3.96 -14.52
C LEU A 448 -17.03 -5.46 -14.40
N ILE A 449 -17.88 -6.26 -15.06
CA ILE A 449 -17.68 -7.70 -15.18
C ILE A 449 -16.99 -7.98 -16.53
N PRO A 450 -15.75 -8.53 -16.53
CA PRO A 450 -15.04 -8.81 -17.77
C PRO A 450 -15.67 -10.01 -18.50
N TRP A 451 -15.78 -9.90 -19.83
CA TRP A 451 -16.24 -10.99 -20.66
C TRP A 451 -15.15 -12.05 -20.84
N ARG A 452 -15.52 -13.31 -20.67
CA ARG A 452 -14.66 -14.45 -21.04
C ARG A 452 -14.58 -14.56 -22.56
N ARG A 453 -13.36 -14.67 -23.08
CA ARG A 453 -13.11 -14.90 -24.51
C ARG A 453 -11.93 -15.84 -24.68
N PRO A 454 -12.08 -17.13 -24.30
CA PRO A 454 -10.99 -18.09 -24.36
C PRO A 454 -10.49 -18.25 -25.79
N SER A 455 -9.17 -18.25 -25.97
CA SER A 455 -8.55 -18.62 -27.23
C SER A 455 -8.46 -20.14 -27.36
N TRP A 456 -8.59 -20.64 -28.59
CA TRP A 456 -8.36 -22.05 -28.91
C TRP A 456 -6.95 -22.23 -29.45
N ILE A 457 -6.03 -22.70 -28.61
CA ILE A 457 -4.60 -22.79 -28.95
C ILE A 457 -4.14 -24.25 -28.82
N HIS A 458 -3.52 -24.78 -29.88
CA HIS A 458 -2.97 -26.14 -29.94
C HIS A 458 -3.93 -27.23 -29.45
N GLY A 459 -5.21 -27.15 -29.84
CA GLY A 459 -6.21 -28.18 -29.54
C GLY A 459 -6.90 -28.03 -28.18
N GLY A 460 -6.80 -26.89 -27.51
CA GLY A 460 -7.57 -26.66 -26.27
C GLY A 460 -7.77 -25.20 -25.91
N ASN A 461 -8.74 -24.98 -25.03
CA ASN A 461 -9.04 -23.66 -24.48
C ASN A 461 -7.88 -23.12 -23.64
N ARG A 462 -7.71 -21.80 -23.65
CA ARG A 462 -6.90 -21.04 -22.68
C ARG A 462 -7.79 -20.02 -21.99
N SER A 463 -7.48 -19.71 -20.73
CA SER A 463 -8.13 -18.61 -20.03
C SER A 463 -7.76 -17.29 -20.71
N ALA A 464 -8.76 -16.53 -21.14
CA ALA A 464 -8.57 -15.21 -21.72
C ALA A 464 -9.84 -14.37 -21.55
N TRP A 465 -9.64 -13.05 -21.49
CA TRP A 465 -10.67 -12.07 -21.19
C TRP A 465 -10.65 -10.96 -22.23
N MET A 466 -11.82 -10.37 -22.49
CA MET A 466 -11.87 -9.11 -23.23
C MET A 466 -11.43 -7.97 -22.32
N ASP A 467 -10.83 -6.95 -22.92
CA ASP A 467 -10.53 -5.70 -22.23
C ASP A 467 -11.83 -5.05 -21.73
N PRO A 468 -11.93 -4.69 -20.44
CA PRO A 468 -13.12 -4.08 -19.88
C PRO A 468 -13.25 -2.57 -20.18
N PHE A 469 -12.20 -1.91 -20.66
CA PHE A 469 -12.15 -0.46 -20.91
C PHE A 469 -12.01 -0.11 -22.39
N ASN A 470 -11.33 -0.96 -23.16
CA ASN A 470 -10.97 -0.69 -24.54
C ASN A 470 -11.69 -1.64 -25.49
N HIS A 471 -12.34 -1.10 -26.51
CA HIS A 471 -13.07 -1.88 -27.51
C HIS A 471 -12.68 -1.45 -28.92
N PHE A 472 -12.85 -2.32 -29.91
CA PHE A 472 -12.87 -1.88 -31.31
C PHE A 472 -14.20 -1.20 -31.63
N GLU A 473 -14.21 -0.36 -32.67
CA GLU A 473 -15.44 0.19 -33.25
C GLU A 473 -16.45 -0.89 -33.66
N GLY A 474 -17.74 -0.52 -33.64
CA GLY A 474 -18.87 -1.43 -33.87
C GLY A 474 -19.70 -1.67 -32.61
N ASP A 475 -20.38 -2.80 -32.55
CA ASP A 475 -21.33 -3.10 -31.48
C ASP A 475 -20.61 -3.46 -30.17
N LEU A 476 -20.96 -2.74 -29.10
CA LEU A 476 -20.39 -2.92 -27.77
C LEU A 476 -21.43 -3.47 -26.80
N ARG A 477 -21.00 -4.43 -25.98
CA ARG A 477 -21.79 -4.93 -24.87
C ARG A 477 -20.95 -4.95 -23.60
N ILE A 478 -21.31 -4.10 -22.65
CA ILE A 478 -20.60 -3.94 -21.38
C ILE A 478 -21.45 -4.58 -20.28
N GLN A 479 -20.82 -5.39 -19.42
CA GLN A 479 -21.47 -6.03 -18.28
C GLN A 479 -21.04 -5.35 -16.98
N LEU A 480 -22.00 -5.12 -16.10
CA LEU A 480 -21.83 -4.45 -14.83
C LEU A 480 -22.37 -5.33 -13.71
N GLY A 481 -21.74 -5.28 -12.55
CA GLY A 481 -22.20 -5.95 -11.34
C GLY A 481 -22.26 -5.01 -10.14
N SER A 482 -22.87 -5.50 -9.05
CA SER A 482 -23.03 -4.76 -7.80
C SER A 482 -22.82 -5.66 -6.60
N THR A 483 -22.32 -5.08 -5.49
CA THR A 483 -22.35 -5.72 -4.17
C THR A 483 -23.74 -5.76 -3.53
N LEU A 484 -24.74 -5.10 -4.13
CA LEU A 484 -26.11 -5.08 -3.64
C LEU A 484 -26.90 -6.35 -3.95
N GLU A 485 -27.92 -6.59 -3.12
CA GLU A 485 -29.01 -7.53 -3.39
C GLU A 485 -30.33 -6.84 -3.81
N ARG A 486 -30.27 -5.58 -4.28
CA ARG A 486 -31.46 -4.77 -4.60
C ARG A 486 -31.39 -4.14 -5.99
N PRO A 487 -32.54 -3.79 -6.62
CA PRO A 487 -32.57 -3.18 -7.94
C PRO A 487 -31.82 -1.84 -8.03
N TRP A 488 -30.96 -1.68 -9.04
CA TRP A 488 -30.20 -0.46 -9.32
C TRP A 488 -30.32 -0.03 -10.79
N ARG A 489 -29.92 1.22 -11.11
CA ARG A 489 -30.16 1.84 -12.44
C ARG A 489 -28.88 2.36 -13.06
N VAL A 490 -28.46 1.77 -14.17
CA VAL A 490 -27.35 2.32 -14.95
C VAL A 490 -27.80 3.61 -15.62
N PHE A 491 -27.03 4.69 -15.46
CA PHE A 491 -27.18 5.94 -16.21
C PHE A 491 -25.90 6.19 -16.97
N GLY A 492 -25.66 5.35 -17.98
CA GLY A 492 -24.46 5.41 -18.79
C GLY A 492 -24.63 6.45 -19.89
N PHE A 493 -23.78 7.48 -19.90
CA PHE A 493 -23.58 8.31 -21.08
C PHE A 493 -22.53 7.67 -21.98
N LEU A 494 -22.91 6.68 -22.80
CA LEU A 494 -22.19 6.54 -24.06
C LEU A 494 -22.77 7.62 -24.95
N HIS A 495 -22.37 8.88 -24.79
CA HIS A 495 -22.91 9.92 -25.65
C HIS A 495 -22.53 9.60 -27.11
N PRO A 496 -23.50 9.28 -28.00
CA PRO A 496 -24.95 9.05 -27.80
C PRO A 496 -25.36 7.56 -28.03
N PRO A 497 -25.99 6.80 -27.10
CA PRO A 497 -27.24 7.14 -26.42
C PRO A 497 -27.34 6.80 -24.90
N GLU A 498 -28.45 7.24 -24.28
CA GLU A 498 -28.89 6.87 -22.92
C GLU A 498 -29.71 5.56 -22.93
N GLY A 499 -29.56 4.74 -21.91
CA GLY A 499 -30.40 3.56 -21.67
C GLY A 499 -30.60 3.31 -20.18
N GLU A 500 -31.82 2.90 -19.80
CA GLU A 500 -32.17 2.52 -18.43
C GLU A 500 -32.35 1.00 -18.34
N SER A 501 -31.68 0.38 -17.37
CA SER A 501 -31.86 -1.04 -17.06
C SER A 501 -32.00 -1.21 -15.55
N LEU A 502 -32.95 -2.04 -15.12
CA LEU A 502 -33.19 -2.41 -13.74
C LEU A 502 -32.59 -3.80 -13.48
N ALA A 503 -31.61 -3.88 -12.58
CA ALA A 503 -30.88 -5.11 -12.31
C ALA A 503 -30.71 -5.37 -10.81
N VAL A 504 -30.73 -6.63 -10.37
CA VAL A 504 -30.52 -7.00 -8.95
C VAL A 504 -29.06 -7.33 -8.65
N ARG A 505 -28.36 -8.06 -9.55
CA ARG A 505 -26.94 -8.43 -9.38
C ARG A 505 -26.07 -8.05 -10.58
N GLU A 506 -26.60 -8.18 -11.79
CA GLU A 506 -25.90 -7.84 -13.04
C GLU A 506 -26.77 -7.06 -14.01
N ALA A 507 -26.16 -6.13 -14.76
CA ALA A 507 -26.79 -5.36 -15.83
C ALA A 507 -25.91 -5.36 -17.08
N PHE A 508 -26.53 -5.08 -18.24
CA PHE A 508 -25.83 -4.90 -19.50
C PHE A 508 -26.10 -3.51 -20.07
N VAL A 509 -25.08 -2.93 -20.70
CA VAL A 509 -25.16 -1.73 -21.52
C VAL A 509 -24.77 -2.11 -22.94
N GLN A 510 -25.67 -1.87 -23.89
CA GLN A 510 -25.47 -2.10 -25.32
C GLN A 510 -25.25 -0.75 -26.00
N VAL A 511 -24.26 -0.66 -26.89
CA VAL A 511 -24.07 0.47 -27.80
C VAL A 511 -23.88 -0.08 -29.20
N ASP A 512 -24.81 0.23 -30.07
CA ASP A 512 -24.77 -0.22 -31.45
C ASP A 512 -23.91 0.75 -32.28
N ASP A 513 -23.07 0.21 -33.17
CA ASP A 513 -22.22 0.97 -34.10
C ASP A 513 -21.36 2.08 -33.43
N ALA A 514 -20.76 1.77 -32.28
CA ALA A 514 -19.92 2.72 -31.55
C ALA A 514 -18.72 3.16 -32.40
N LYS A 515 -18.53 4.47 -32.52
CA LYS A 515 -17.45 5.07 -33.33
C LYS A 515 -16.16 5.24 -32.52
N PRO A 516 -14.98 5.27 -33.18
CA PRO A 516 -13.72 5.58 -32.51
C PRO A 516 -13.80 6.87 -31.69
N GLY A 517 -13.36 6.83 -30.43
CA GLY A 517 -13.46 7.96 -29.53
C GLY A 517 -13.36 7.60 -28.05
N GLU A 518 -13.36 8.63 -27.21
CA GLU A 518 -13.39 8.46 -25.75
C GLU A 518 -14.83 8.57 -25.24
N TYR A 519 -15.19 7.66 -24.35
CA TYR A 519 -16.51 7.55 -23.76
C TYR A 519 -16.42 7.49 -22.23
N ARG A 520 -17.54 7.75 -21.55
CA ARG A 520 -17.63 7.66 -20.09
C ARG A 520 -18.85 6.86 -19.69
N LEU A 521 -18.64 5.65 -19.17
CA LEU A 521 -19.70 4.90 -18.55
C LEU A 521 -19.91 5.41 -17.11
N THR A 522 -21.13 5.79 -16.76
CA THR A 522 -21.53 6.09 -15.39
C THR A 522 -22.67 5.17 -15.00
N ALA A 523 -22.65 4.65 -13.78
CA ALA A 523 -23.74 3.87 -13.23
C ALA A 523 -24.13 4.51 -11.89
N LYS A 524 -25.44 4.59 -11.61
CA LYS A 524 -25.94 5.07 -10.33
C LYS A 524 -26.84 4.01 -9.71
N MET A 525 -27.17 4.23 -8.46
CA MET A 525 -27.87 3.26 -7.65
C MET A 525 -28.63 4.03 -6.60
N THR A 526 -29.87 3.66 -6.33
CA THR A 526 -30.65 4.30 -5.26
C THR A 526 -30.52 3.43 -4.00
N LEU A 527 -30.08 4.04 -2.90
CA LEU A 527 -29.87 3.34 -1.64
C LEU A 527 -31.19 3.21 -0.86
N SER A 528 -31.35 2.09 -0.16
CA SER A 528 -32.53 1.79 0.67
C SER A 528 -32.73 2.74 1.85
N THR A 529 -31.64 3.37 2.29
CA THR A 529 -31.57 4.36 3.37
C THR A 529 -31.90 5.80 2.90
N GLY A 530 -32.18 5.99 1.61
CA GLY A 530 -32.26 7.29 0.97
C GLY A 530 -30.86 7.77 0.54
N GLY A 531 -30.71 8.14 -0.74
CA GLY A 531 -29.43 8.54 -1.33
C GLY A 531 -29.10 7.75 -2.60
N ALA A 532 -27.93 8.00 -3.18
CA ALA A 532 -27.46 7.27 -4.35
C ALA A 532 -25.96 6.94 -4.26
N ALA A 533 -25.57 5.71 -4.59
CA ALA A 533 -24.18 5.39 -4.90
C ALA A 533 -23.98 5.45 -6.41
N GLY A 534 -22.75 5.67 -6.86
CA GLY A 534 -22.46 5.65 -8.28
C GLY A 534 -20.99 5.40 -8.53
N ASN A 535 -20.70 4.84 -9.70
CA ASN A 535 -19.35 4.63 -10.16
C ASN A 535 -19.24 5.04 -11.63
N SER A 536 -18.03 5.30 -12.10
CA SER A 536 -17.78 5.68 -13.47
C SER A 536 -16.45 5.15 -13.97
N TRP A 537 -16.40 4.85 -15.26
CA TRP A 537 -15.25 4.30 -15.96
C TRP A 537 -15.01 5.10 -17.24
N ARG A 538 -13.76 5.44 -17.51
CA ARG A 538 -13.35 5.92 -18.83
C ARG A 538 -13.30 4.71 -19.75
N MET A 539 -13.90 4.84 -20.92
CA MET A 539 -13.96 3.81 -21.93
C MET A 539 -13.37 4.38 -23.21
N ARG A 540 -12.78 3.54 -24.05
CA ARG A 540 -12.26 3.97 -25.36
C ARG A 540 -12.63 2.99 -26.44
N VAL A 541 -13.15 3.54 -27.53
CA VAL A 541 -13.38 2.80 -28.76
C VAL A 541 -12.26 3.17 -29.71
N TRP A 542 -11.57 2.15 -30.19
CA TRP A 542 -10.42 2.28 -31.06
C TRP A 542 -10.81 1.91 -32.50
N PRO A 543 -10.25 2.61 -33.51
CA PRO A 543 -10.43 2.17 -34.89
C PRO A 543 -9.73 0.83 -35.10
N LYS A 544 -10.10 0.12 -36.17
CA LYS A 544 -9.37 -1.08 -36.61
C LYS A 544 -8.69 -0.83 -37.95
N PRO A 545 -7.61 0.00 -37.99
CA PRO A 545 -6.93 0.32 -39.23
C PRO A 545 -6.34 -0.96 -39.86
N PRO A 546 -6.17 -0.99 -41.20
CA PRO A 546 -5.50 -2.08 -41.87
C PRO A 546 -4.08 -2.22 -41.32
N LEU A 547 -3.74 -3.40 -40.81
CA LEU A 547 -2.47 -3.68 -40.18
C LEU A 547 -1.82 -4.89 -40.85
N HIS A 548 -0.62 -4.69 -41.35
CA HIS A 548 0.22 -5.73 -41.94
C HIS A 548 1.69 -5.44 -41.63
N ALA A 549 2.50 -6.48 -41.54
CA ALA A 549 3.94 -6.35 -41.29
C ALA A 549 4.72 -7.48 -41.94
N THR A 550 6.01 -7.24 -42.19
CA THR A 550 6.97 -8.30 -42.52
C THR A 550 7.65 -8.77 -41.23
N LEU A 551 7.25 -9.96 -40.75
CA LEU A 551 7.75 -10.51 -39.49
C LEU A 551 9.10 -11.18 -39.68
N LEU A 552 10.14 -10.65 -39.03
CA LEU A 552 11.49 -11.21 -39.07
C LEU A 552 11.70 -12.30 -38.02
N THR A 553 11.05 -12.18 -36.85
CA THR A 553 11.16 -13.16 -35.77
C THR A 553 9.97 -13.07 -34.80
N ASP A 554 9.43 -14.22 -34.39
CA ASP A 554 8.48 -14.40 -33.29
C ASP A 554 8.59 -15.83 -32.75
N PRO A 555 9.64 -16.13 -31.96
CA PRO A 555 9.92 -17.49 -31.53
C PRO A 555 8.85 -18.06 -30.60
N ALA A 556 8.06 -17.20 -29.96
CA ALA A 556 7.00 -17.58 -29.02
C ALA A 556 5.59 -17.56 -29.65
N GLY A 557 5.46 -17.18 -30.92
CA GLY A 557 4.17 -17.13 -31.61
C GLY A 557 3.18 -16.13 -31.02
N LEU A 558 3.67 -15.02 -30.45
CA LEU A 558 2.85 -14.04 -29.73
C LEU A 558 1.98 -13.17 -30.66
N LEU A 559 2.30 -13.13 -31.96
CA LEU A 559 1.54 -12.38 -32.98
C LEU A 559 0.53 -13.25 -33.73
N GLU A 560 0.06 -14.35 -33.13
CA GLU A 560 -0.96 -15.19 -33.75
C GLU A 560 -2.14 -14.35 -34.26
N GLY A 561 -2.47 -14.53 -35.55
CA GLY A 561 -3.53 -13.79 -36.24
C GLY A 561 -3.14 -12.44 -36.84
N LEU A 562 -1.92 -11.92 -36.64
CA LEU A 562 -1.46 -10.73 -37.36
C LEU A 562 -1.33 -11.04 -38.86
N PRO A 563 -1.94 -10.27 -39.79
CA PRO A 563 -1.71 -10.44 -41.21
C PRO A 563 -0.25 -10.13 -41.58
N LEU A 564 0.46 -11.14 -42.11
CA LEU A 564 1.86 -10.99 -42.52
C LEU A 564 1.98 -10.83 -44.03
N VAL A 565 2.85 -9.92 -44.47
CA VAL A 565 3.13 -9.65 -45.88
C VAL A 565 4.62 -9.81 -46.21
N PRO A 566 4.98 -10.21 -47.45
CA PRO A 566 6.38 -10.35 -47.85
C PRO A 566 7.16 -9.03 -47.85
N GLU A 567 6.48 -7.92 -48.16
CA GLU A 567 7.06 -6.58 -48.27
C GLU A 567 6.25 -5.59 -47.42
N GLY A 568 6.92 -4.80 -46.58
CA GLY A 568 6.31 -3.86 -45.66
C GLY A 568 7.24 -3.46 -44.52
N PRO A 569 6.75 -2.69 -43.51
CA PRO A 569 7.53 -2.37 -42.33
C PRO A 569 7.88 -3.65 -41.57
N THR A 570 9.14 -3.76 -41.16
CA THR A 570 9.68 -4.98 -40.54
C THR A 570 9.45 -4.99 -39.04
N LEU A 571 8.99 -6.13 -38.51
CA LEU A 571 8.69 -6.34 -37.10
C LEU A 571 9.52 -7.51 -36.55
N ALA A 572 10.08 -7.35 -35.36
CA ALA A 572 10.78 -8.41 -34.63
C ALA A 572 10.25 -8.52 -33.19
N ILE A 573 10.07 -9.75 -32.71
CA ILE A 573 9.71 -10.05 -31.32
C ILE A 573 10.74 -10.96 -30.66
N GLY A 574 11.03 -10.68 -29.39
CA GLY A 574 11.85 -11.48 -28.50
C GLY A 574 13.35 -11.27 -28.69
N ARG A 575 13.79 -10.91 -29.90
CA ARG A 575 15.18 -10.59 -30.23
C ARG A 575 15.29 -9.42 -31.17
N ASP A 576 16.37 -8.67 -31.03
CA ASP A 576 16.71 -7.60 -31.95
C ASP A 576 17.54 -8.13 -33.12
N VAL A 577 16.94 -8.12 -34.31
CA VAL A 577 17.52 -8.57 -35.57
C VAL A 577 17.57 -7.46 -36.62
N GLY A 578 17.48 -6.19 -36.19
CA GLY A 578 17.52 -5.02 -37.08
C GLY A 578 16.19 -4.74 -37.80
N ALA A 579 15.06 -5.03 -37.16
CA ALA A 579 13.74 -4.65 -37.67
C ALA A 579 13.46 -3.15 -37.48
N SER A 580 12.50 -2.60 -38.22
CA SER A 580 12.02 -1.22 -38.04
C SER A 580 11.35 -1.03 -36.67
N VAL A 581 10.67 -2.07 -36.17
CA VAL A 581 10.11 -2.14 -34.82
C VAL A 581 10.53 -3.46 -34.19
N THR A 582 11.13 -3.37 -33.00
CA THR A 582 11.53 -4.52 -32.19
C THR A 582 10.81 -4.50 -30.84
N ILE A 583 10.11 -5.58 -30.50
CA ILE A 583 9.45 -5.77 -29.20
C ILE A 583 10.20 -6.84 -28.41
N LEU A 584 10.84 -6.46 -27.31
CA LEU A 584 11.64 -7.37 -26.51
C LEU A 584 10.84 -7.87 -25.30
N THR A 585 10.76 -9.20 -25.16
CA THR A 585 10.06 -9.87 -24.04
C THR A 585 11.02 -10.45 -23.00
N ASP A 586 12.26 -10.76 -23.39
CA ASP A 586 13.24 -11.44 -22.55
C ASP A 586 14.65 -10.92 -22.79
N GLU A 587 15.24 -11.27 -23.94
CA GLU A 587 16.61 -10.88 -24.27
C GLU A 587 16.75 -9.35 -24.40
N GLY A 588 17.78 -8.76 -23.79
CA GLY A 588 18.00 -7.31 -23.82
C GLY A 588 17.10 -6.49 -22.89
N THR A 589 16.48 -7.12 -21.88
CA THR A 589 15.59 -6.46 -20.92
C THR A 589 15.90 -6.84 -19.47
N LEU A 590 15.45 -6.03 -18.51
CA LEU A 590 15.50 -6.29 -17.07
C LEU A 590 14.09 -6.36 -16.48
N PRO A 591 13.81 -7.27 -15.52
CA PRO A 591 12.53 -7.30 -14.82
C PRO A 591 12.37 -6.05 -13.96
N ARG A 592 11.27 -5.32 -14.18
CA ARG A 592 10.88 -4.13 -13.41
C ARG A 592 9.35 -4.00 -13.45
N PRO A 593 8.67 -3.88 -12.30
CA PRO A 593 7.21 -3.70 -12.28
C PRO A 593 6.82 -2.39 -12.95
N PHE A 594 5.69 -2.39 -13.66
CA PHE A 594 5.20 -1.20 -14.35
C PHE A 594 4.30 -0.33 -13.46
N TRP A 595 3.65 -0.92 -12.45
CA TRP A 595 2.58 -0.25 -11.73
C TRP A 595 2.93 0.18 -10.30
N ARG A 596 3.39 -0.71 -9.42
CA ARG A 596 3.45 -0.41 -7.97
C ARG A 596 4.46 0.66 -7.54
N GLU A 597 5.62 0.72 -8.19
CA GLU A 597 6.78 1.54 -7.75
C GLU A 597 7.33 2.36 -8.92
N ALA A 598 6.44 3.04 -9.66
CA ALA A 598 6.82 3.69 -10.90
C ALA A 598 6.11 5.01 -11.17
N GLY A 599 6.81 5.96 -11.76
CA GLY A 599 6.30 7.10 -12.51
C GLY A 599 6.73 7.00 -13.96
N TYR A 600 6.11 7.81 -14.82
CA TYR A 600 6.39 7.80 -16.25
C TYR A 600 6.54 9.20 -16.80
N GLU A 601 7.49 9.33 -17.73
CA GLU A 601 7.56 10.48 -18.64
C GLU A 601 7.39 9.98 -20.06
N PHE A 602 6.52 10.67 -20.78
CA PHE A 602 6.20 10.40 -22.17
C PHE A 602 6.72 11.54 -23.05
N SER A 603 7.41 11.20 -24.14
CA SER A 603 7.75 12.15 -25.20
C SER A 603 6.49 12.76 -25.82
N VAL A 604 6.62 13.99 -26.34
CA VAL A 604 5.50 14.74 -26.96
C VAL A 604 5.39 14.35 -28.43
N GLU A 605 5.11 13.07 -28.67
CA GLU A 605 4.92 12.51 -30.00
C GLU A 605 3.40 12.40 -30.28
N PRO A 606 2.87 12.97 -31.38
CA PRO A 606 1.44 12.93 -31.67
C PRO A 606 0.83 11.52 -31.69
N TRP A 607 1.56 10.56 -32.25
CA TRP A 607 1.14 9.16 -32.34
C TRP A 607 1.16 8.43 -30.97
N LEU A 608 1.92 8.94 -29.99
CA LEU A 608 2.01 8.38 -28.64
C LEU A 608 0.92 8.95 -27.70
N ALA A 609 0.39 10.13 -28.02
CA ALA A 609 -0.61 10.84 -27.20
C ALA A 609 -1.85 10.00 -26.81
N PRO A 610 -2.40 9.10 -27.64
CA PRO A 610 -3.53 8.24 -27.25
C PRO A 610 -3.23 7.27 -26.10
N PHE A 611 -1.95 6.96 -25.85
CA PHE A 611 -1.47 5.99 -24.87
C PHE A 611 -0.84 6.66 -23.64
N ALA A 612 -0.22 7.82 -23.81
CA ALA A 612 0.43 8.56 -22.74
C ALA A 612 -0.56 8.89 -21.61
N GLU A 613 -0.23 8.48 -20.38
CA GLU A 613 -1.07 8.66 -19.17
C GLU A 613 -2.51 8.12 -19.28
N ASN A 614 -2.79 7.28 -20.28
CA ASN A 614 -4.06 6.59 -20.44
C ASN A 614 -3.96 5.22 -19.76
N TRP A 615 -4.21 5.18 -18.45
CA TRP A 615 -3.98 4.00 -17.62
C TRP A 615 -4.88 2.82 -17.99
N GLU A 616 -6.11 3.08 -18.43
CA GLU A 616 -7.00 2.06 -19.00
C GLU A 616 -6.38 1.39 -20.24
N ALA A 617 -5.78 2.18 -21.14
CA ALA A 617 -5.10 1.65 -22.31
C ALA A 617 -3.80 0.92 -21.93
N LEU A 618 -2.98 1.52 -21.06
CA LEU A 618 -1.71 0.95 -20.62
C LEU A 618 -1.90 -0.37 -19.88
N LEU A 619 -3.00 -0.59 -19.15
CA LEU A 619 -3.30 -1.88 -18.52
C LEU A 619 -3.25 -3.03 -19.54
N ALA A 620 -3.76 -2.80 -20.76
CA ALA A 620 -3.88 -3.80 -21.82
C ALA A 620 -2.54 -4.17 -22.50
N ILE A 621 -1.53 -3.32 -22.36
CA ILE A 621 -0.25 -3.43 -23.10
C ILE A 621 0.99 -3.25 -22.23
N SER A 622 0.83 -3.03 -20.91
CA SER A 622 1.95 -2.79 -20.01
C SER A 622 2.87 -4.01 -19.92
N PRO A 623 4.19 -3.81 -19.93
CA PRO A 623 5.16 -4.87 -19.63
C PRO A 623 5.35 -5.07 -18.14
N ASP A 624 6.20 -6.03 -17.80
CA ASP A 624 6.82 -6.26 -16.50
C ASP A 624 8.35 -6.12 -16.57
N ARG A 625 8.84 -5.44 -17.63
CA ARG A 625 10.25 -5.31 -17.98
C ARG A 625 10.59 -3.96 -18.63
N VAL A 626 11.84 -3.57 -18.50
CA VAL A 626 12.45 -2.39 -19.14
C VAL A 626 13.65 -2.81 -19.99
N LEU A 627 14.11 -1.95 -20.90
CA LEU A 627 15.29 -2.20 -21.73
C LEU A 627 16.58 -2.10 -20.90
N VAL A 628 17.56 -2.99 -21.15
CA VAL A 628 18.89 -2.87 -20.51
C VAL A 628 19.62 -1.63 -21.05
N PRO A 629 20.51 -0.99 -20.27
CA PRO A 629 21.27 0.19 -20.72
C PRO A 629 22.03 -0.02 -22.04
N LYS A 630 22.55 -1.24 -22.27
CA LYS A 630 23.22 -1.61 -23.52
C LYS A 630 22.30 -1.53 -24.74
N THR A 631 21.03 -1.93 -24.60
CA THR A 631 20.03 -1.86 -25.68
C THR A 631 19.63 -0.43 -25.97
N VAL A 632 19.59 0.41 -24.93
CA VAL A 632 19.28 1.84 -25.04
C VAL A 632 20.40 2.58 -25.77
N GLY A 633 21.65 2.42 -25.36
CA GLY A 633 22.79 3.09 -26.00
C GLY A 633 22.60 4.61 -26.09
N GLU A 634 22.77 5.18 -27.29
CA GLU A 634 22.58 6.61 -27.58
C GLU A 634 21.18 6.93 -28.16
N ALA A 635 20.20 6.06 -27.94
CA ALA A 635 18.82 6.24 -28.43
C ALA A 635 18.06 7.32 -27.66
N GLU A 636 17.07 7.92 -28.32
CA GLU A 636 16.10 8.78 -27.68
C GLU A 636 15.09 7.95 -26.90
N VAL A 637 14.81 8.32 -25.65
CA VAL A 637 13.83 7.62 -24.79
C VAL A 637 12.47 8.28 -24.93
N LEU A 638 11.50 7.55 -25.50
CA LEU A 638 10.15 8.04 -25.74
C LEU A 638 9.19 7.75 -24.57
N ILE A 639 9.43 6.65 -23.85
CA ILE A 639 8.75 6.34 -22.58
C ILE A 639 9.81 5.97 -21.57
N ARG A 640 9.92 6.81 -20.54
CA ARG A 640 10.83 6.64 -19.42
C ARG A 640 10.05 6.19 -18.20
N ARG A 641 10.45 5.07 -17.60
CA ARG A 641 10.03 4.65 -16.26
C ARG A 641 10.96 5.31 -15.25
N ILE A 642 10.40 5.86 -14.19
CA ILE A 642 11.12 6.38 -13.03
C ILE A 642 10.69 5.54 -11.84
N ASP A 643 11.62 4.94 -11.12
CA ASP A 643 11.29 4.23 -9.88
C ASP A 643 10.87 5.23 -8.79
N THR A 644 9.70 5.11 -8.16
CA THR A 644 9.26 6.14 -7.18
C THR A 644 9.92 6.02 -5.81
N ARG A 645 10.68 4.95 -5.55
CA ARG A 645 11.45 4.77 -4.31
C ARG A 645 12.91 5.16 -4.49
N THR A 646 13.54 4.67 -5.55
CA THR A 646 14.95 4.93 -5.82
C THR A 646 15.17 6.09 -6.77
N TYR A 647 14.19 6.45 -7.61
CA TYR A 647 14.28 7.40 -8.73
C TYR A 647 15.10 6.91 -9.92
N GLU A 648 15.54 5.65 -9.92
CA GLU A 648 16.28 5.06 -11.03
C GLU A 648 15.45 5.18 -12.33
N GLU A 649 16.06 5.74 -13.37
CA GLU A 649 15.42 5.90 -14.67
C GLU A 649 15.71 4.70 -15.57
N SER A 650 14.68 4.22 -16.27
CA SER A 650 14.79 3.10 -17.21
C SER A 650 13.92 3.36 -18.45
N ALA A 651 14.27 2.77 -19.58
CA ALA A 651 13.53 2.97 -20.82
C ALA A 651 12.54 1.82 -21.10
N VAL A 652 11.31 2.17 -21.47
CA VAL A 652 10.27 1.22 -21.93
C VAL A 652 10.12 1.28 -23.45
N LEU A 653 10.35 2.44 -24.05
CA LEU A 653 10.28 2.67 -25.48
C LEU A 653 11.36 3.66 -25.89
N ILE A 654 12.13 3.31 -26.92
CA ILE A 654 13.21 4.14 -27.46
C ILE A 654 13.11 4.25 -28.98
N GLN A 655 13.68 5.33 -29.51
CA GLN A 655 13.95 5.52 -30.94
C GLN A 655 15.46 5.61 -31.18
N ARG A 656 15.99 4.75 -32.05
CA ARG A 656 17.38 4.80 -32.47
C ARG A 656 17.61 5.88 -33.53
N ARG A 657 18.88 6.24 -33.75
CA ARG A 657 19.28 7.25 -34.74
C ARG A 657 18.88 6.92 -36.18
N ASP A 658 18.80 5.63 -36.51
CA ASP A 658 18.32 5.15 -37.81
C ASP A 658 16.78 5.19 -37.95
N GLY A 659 16.08 5.65 -36.91
CA GLY A 659 14.64 5.69 -36.89
C GLY A 659 13.98 4.32 -36.65
N SER A 660 14.69 3.30 -36.16
CA SER A 660 14.06 2.08 -35.64
C SER A 660 13.54 2.27 -34.21
N LEU A 661 12.52 1.51 -33.82
CA LEU A 661 11.93 1.49 -32.49
C LEU A 661 12.28 0.21 -31.74
N VAL A 662 12.55 0.35 -30.45
CA VAL A 662 12.66 -0.80 -29.55
C VAL A 662 11.80 -0.55 -28.32
N THR A 663 10.98 -1.54 -27.95
CA THR A 663 10.09 -1.42 -26.79
C THR A 663 9.94 -2.72 -26.02
N THR A 664 9.55 -2.61 -24.75
CA THR A 664 9.04 -3.73 -23.97
C THR A 664 7.52 -3.78 -23.93
N LEU A 665 6.79 -2.74 -24.39
CA LEU A 665 5.32 -2.74 -24.46
C LEU A 665 4.81 -3.99 -25.19
N ARG A 666 3.67 -4.52 -24.74
CA ARG A 666 3.12 -5.81 -25.17
C ARG A 666 1.83 -5.61 -25.96
N PRO A 667 1.88 -5.31 -27.27
CA PRO A 667 0.65 -5.16 -28.08
C PRO A 667 -0.16 -6.47 -28.18
N PHE A 668 0.46 -7.62 -27.94
CA PHE A 668 -0.23 -8.91 -27.83
C PHE A 668 -0.75 -9.20 -26.41
N GLY A 669 -0.49 -8.31 -25.44
CA GLY A 669 -0.85 -8.45 -24.03
C GLY A 669 -0.29 -9.72 -23.37
N GLY A 670 -1.18 -10.49 -22.76
CA GLY A 670 -0.89 -11.80 -22.19
C GLY A 670 -0.32 -11.84 -20.77
N LEU A 671 -0.18 -10.70 -20.07
CA LEU A 671 0.12 -10.69 -18.64
C LEU A 671 -1.17 -10.58 -17.81
N GLY A 672 -1.41 -11.55 -16.92
CA GLY A 672 -2.55 -11.54 -16.00
C GLY A 672 -3.90 -11.37 -16.72
N CYS A 673 -4.60 -10.28 -16.46
CA CYS A 673 -5.89 -9.94 -17.05
C CYS A 673 -5.82 -9.23 -18.41
N GLN A 674 -4.62 -9.04 -18.98
CA GLN A 674 -4.49 -8.45 -20.31
C GLN A 674 -5.18 -9.31 -21.38
N PRO A 675 -5.74 -8.68 -22.43
CA PRO A 675 -6.19 -9.40 -23.62
C PRO A 675 -5.05 -10.25 -24.20
N VAL A 676 -5.39 -11.42 -24.72
CA VAL A 676 -4.41 -12.33 -25.35
C VAL A 676 -4.51 -12.22 -26.88
N GLY A 677 -3.38 -11.89 -27.50
CA GLY A 677 -3.22 -11.79 -28.96
C GLY A 677 -3.64 -10.42 -29.51
N VAL A 678 -2.95 -9.99 -30.56
CA VAL A 678 -3.11 -8.63 -31.14
C VAL A 678 -4.51 -8.41 -31.72
N GLN A 679 -5.13 -9.45 -32.30
CA GLN A 679 -6.48 -9.34 -32.89
C GLN A 679 -7.59 -9.03 -31.87
N ASN A 680 -7.38 -9.40 -30.61
CA ASN A 680 -8.36 -9.23 -29.53
C ASN A 680 -7.98 -8.08 -28.58
N ASN A 681 -6.86 -7.39 -28.84
CA ASN A 681 -6.36 -6.27 -28.04
C ASN A 681 -6.50 -4.97 -28.84
N PRO A 682 -7.57 -4.17 -28.65
CA PRO A 682 -7.78 -2.94 -29.41
C PRO A 682 -6.64 -1.94 -29.25
N VAL A 683 -6.13 -1.80 -28.03
CA VAL A 683 -4.99 -0.93 -27.72
C VAL A 683 -3.73 -1.46 -28.40
N GLY A 684 -3.49 -2.76 -28.29
CA GLY A 684 -2.34 -3.41 -28.89
C GLY A 684 -2.28 -3.33 -30.41
N TRP A 685 -3.44 -3.50 -31.08
CA TRP A 685 -3.57 -3.31 -32.53
C TRP A 685 -3.21 -1.89 -32.95
N ASN A 686 -3.73 -0.90 -32.24
CA ASN A 686 -3.49 0.52 -32.55
C ASN A 686 -2.06 0.96 -32.19
N LEU A 687 -1.49 0.42 -31.11
CA LEU A 687 -0.09 0.63 -30.78
C LEU A 687 0.80 0.10 -31.90
N LEU A 688 0.57 -1.15 -32.35
CA LEU A 688 1.38 -1.75 -33.40
C LEU A 688 1.25 -0.99 -34.74
N TRP A 689 0.03 -0.55 -35.08
CA TRP A 689 -0.19 0.32 -36.25
C TRP A 689 0.62 1.62 -36.15
N ALA A 690 0.55 2.31 -35.01
CA ALA A 690 1.26 3.57 -34.78
C ALA A 690 2.80 3.38 -34.83
N LEU A 691 3.32 2.31 -34.23
CA LEU A 691 4.76 2.01 -34.26
C LEU A 691 5.27 1.78 -35.69
N LEU A 692 4.47 1.11 -36.54
CA LEU A 692 4.85 0.75 -37.91
C LEU A 692 4.65 1.89 -38.94
N HIS A 693 3.68 2.79 -38.73
CA HIS A 693 3.25 3.79 -39.74
C HIS A 693 3.54 5.25 -39.36
N ARG A 694 4.22 5.53 -38.24
CA ARG A 694 4.52 6.90 -37.76
C ARG A 694 5.21 7.84 -38.76
N SER A 695 5.85 7.32 -39.81
CA SER A 695 6.49 8.13 -40.85
C SER A 695 5.51 8.75 -41.83
N GLU A 696 4.28 8.23 -41.92
CA GLU A 696 3.23 8.72 -42.83
C GLU A 696 2.55 9.99 -42.30
N ASP A 697 2.66 10.28 -41.00
CA ASP A 697 2.08 11.47 -40.34
C ASP A 697 3.00 12.72 -40.37
N ARG A 698 4.17 12.65 -41.01
CA ARG A 698 5.09 13.82 -41.12
C ARG A 698 4.78 14.76 -42.29
N GLU A 699 3.79 14.44 -43.14
CA GLU A 699 3.40 15.25 -44.30
C GLU A 699 1.94 15.78 -44.24
N VAL A 700 1.42 16.13 -43.05
CA VAL A 700 0.14 16.85 -42.93
C VAL A 700 0.29 18.16 -42.16
#